data_AF-A0A6A0IK69-F1
#
_entry.id   AF-A0A6A0IK69-F1
#
_cell.length_a   1.000
_cell.length_b   1.000
_cell.length_c   1.000
_cell.angle_alpha   90.00
_cell.angle_beta   90.00
_cell.angle_gamma   90.00
#
_symmetry.space_group_name_H-M   'P 1'
#
loop_
_entity.id
_entity.type
_entity.pdbx_description
1 polymer ?
#
loop_
_entity_poly.entity_id
_entity_poly.type
_entity_poly.pdbx_seq_one_letter_code
_entity_poly.pdbx_strand_id
1 'polypeptide(L)'
;MSENCPDEQRSPAAAPAPSAERLRGGGLWRVALSAGAVLGLVAASECLFFATKPSVLLGLSWTERVGAPLRLVLASALAGIAALLPFVLLASLAPSASRFASAIGRVLPATAVAVLVMLLVDNFTITLFGFGIPNAGGAVRIAYAAAFVGLLARIWWRLPGASIPRSPAGARKAVVLLGLVSAAGLVALVALSEAGGEPPRLAAPVRASGPLPNVVLLGADGLDASRTSLHGYARDTTPFLRELSESSVVFERAFSNSGQTTGSLTSLLTGKHPATTRVQYPPDVLRGRDAFEHLPGILRRNGYRCFDAGVRGYADPLELRILGGFDVVAGTTVAMLEPGPRVRAVLGESGSHLLALSWARIAERLAHLFLGRRMPDPFAQVTSGLSSQESDTERASRLLEFSRSTSEPFFAHVHFLGTHGPTFHPAKRTFSAGKEQDRAFHPDFLDDATLEFDQRVRDFLADLRERGLLDRTLVVVYSDHGREYRVHAPVPLLFRLPGGQRRERVPGTVQLVDVAPTILEVAGIPVPEWMEGVPLLRTAPGPCRYVLSTSLGGRLVEQPDGSTRVEFSPPWFSLGRLELLGPGARWVLDAAHSREVRPGEMDPSVAAPSDGGARCCPPSIEEAAAVFAAALRRGGYPVRHVDPGFSRGEAARIAACLSGATSAARGPSGFPDVPASHPLHVAIEAAVASGLMDGLPGGRFGPDEPLSREEAAVVAGRLRLGAHNRGEPATGAVFRDVGRDRPGAAWIELLEKERGGTGCAAGRFCPDDPVSPATFRDWSARR
;
A
#
# COMPACT_ATOMS: atom_id res chain seq x y z
N MET A 1 -23.55 26.46 96.67
CA MET A 1 -23.42 25.04 97.07
C MET A 1 -22.32 24.42 96.21
N SER A 2 -21.15 24.18 96.84
CA SER A 2 -19.92 23.46 96.43
C SER A 2 -19.45 23.62 94.96
N GLU A 3 -18.49 24.49 94.58
CA GLU A 3 -17.06 24.67 94.92
C GLU A 3 -16.08 23.59 94.42
N ASN A 4 -15.55 23.88 93.23
CA ASN A 4 -14.16 23.82 92.70
C ASN A 4 -13.09 22.93 93.35
N CYS A 5 -12.38 22.20 92.47
CA CYS A 5 -11.16 21.44 92.72
C CYS A 5 -9.95 22.17 92.07
N PRO A 6 -8.78 22.29 92.73
CA PRO A 6 -7.64 23.05 92.21
C PRO A 6 -6.47 22.23 91.62
N ASP A 7 -5.72 22.92 90.77
CA ASP A 7 -4.42 22.62 90.13
C ASP A 7 -3.22 22.52 91.09
N GLU A 8 -2.20 21.70 90.77
CA GLU A 8 -0.81 22.16 90.44
C GLU A 8 0.24 21.03 90.21
N GLN A 9 0.79 21.01 88.98
CA GLN A 9 2.18 20.82 88.50
C GLN A 9 3.27 19.98 89.23
N ARG A 10 3.90 19.03 88.50
CA ARG A 10 5.37 18.91 88.26
C ARG A 10 5.73 17.87 87.16
N SER A 11 6.70 18.21 86.29
CA SER A 11 7.19 17.49 85.10
C SER A 11 8.14 16.30 85.40
N PRO A 12 8.38 15.37 84.43
CA PRO A 12 9.74 15.33 83.85
C PRO A 12 9.85 15.00 82.33
N ALA A 13 10.85 15.66 81.71
CA ALA A 13 11.72 15.27 80.59
C ALA A 13 11.14 14.72 79.27
N ALA A 14 11.11 15.58 78.23
CA ALA A 14 10.97 15.18 76.83
C ALA A 14 12.33 14.81 76.19
N ALA A 15 12.39 13.64 75.54
CA ALA A 15 13.49 13.25 74.65
C ALA A 15 13.52 14.11 73.37
N PRO A 16 14.69 14.43 72.79
CA PRO A 16 14.76 15.28 71.61
C PRO A 16 14.20 14.56 70.38
N ALA A 17 13.28 15.23 69.67
CA ALA A 17 12.73 14.78 68.40
C ALA A 17 13.84 14.68 67.32
N PRO A 18 13.80 13.68 66.43
CA PRO A 18 14.76 13.57 65.33
C PRO A 18 14.56 14.72 64.34
N SER A 19 15.62 15.49 64.09
CA SER A 19 15.69 16.58 63.12
C SER A 19 15.16 16.18 61.74
N ALA A 20 14.28 17.01 61.17
CA ALA A 20 13.62 16.87 59.87
C ALA A 20 14.56 16.81 58.63
N GLU A 21 15.89 16.81 58.82
CA GLU A 21 16.88 16.71 57.74
C GLU A 21 17.11 15.28 57.20
N ARG A 22 16.74 14.22 57.94
CA ARG A 22 17.01 12.83 57.47
C ARG A 22 16.10 12.32 56.35
N LEU A 23 15.03 13.02 56.00
CA LEU A 23 14.04 12.55 55.03
C LEU A 23 14.04 13.27 53.67
N ARG A 24 14.93 14.26 53.45
CA ARG A 24 14.96 15.04 52.20
C ARG A 24 16.04 14.63 51.19
N GLY A 25 16.70 13.49 51.39
CA GLY A 25 17.75 12.99 50.51
C GLY A 25 17.35 11.82 49.62
N GLY A 26 16.69 12.06 48.48
CA GLY A 26 16.47 11.01 47.47
C GLY A 26 17.77 10.67 46.75
N GLY A 27 18.19 9.40 46.73
CA GLY A 27 19.40 8.97 46.02
C GLY A 27 19.27 9.10 44.49
N LEU A 28 20.38 9.32 43.78
CA LEU A 28 20.43 9.50 42.32
C LEU A 28 19.86 8.27 41.54
N TRP A 29 19.85 7.10 42.16
CA TRP A 29 19.17 5.90 41.65
C TRP A 29 17.64 6.03 41.60
N ARG A 30 17.02 6.80 42.50
CA ARG A 30 15.59 7.12 42.42
C ARG A 30 15.31 8.00 41.21
N VAL A 31 16.23 8.93 40.90
CA VAL A 31 16.13 9.75 39.67
C VAL A 31 16.23 8.87 38.43
N ALA A 32 17.11 7.86 38.42
CA ALA A 32 17.19 6.88 37.33
C ALA A 32 15.90 6.07 37.15
N LEU A 33 15.32 5.55 38.25
CA LEU A 33 14.04 4.84 38.21
C LEU A 33 12.88 5.75 37.80
N SER A 34 12.84 7.00 38.30
CA SER A 34 11.84 7.98 37.91
C SER A 34 11.97 8.37 36.43
N ALA A 35 13.18 8.50 35.90
CA ALA A 35 13.38 8.77 34.47
C ALA A 35 12.89 7.60 33.61
N GLY A 36 13.18 6.36 34.00
CA GLY A 36 12.61 5.17 33.36
C GLY A 36 11.08 5.17 33.41
N ALA A 37 10.49 5.40 34.59
CA ALA A 37 9.04 5.44 34.75
C ALA A 37 8.39 6.54 33.89
N VAL A 38 8.96 7.74 33.83
CA VAL A 38 8.44 8.85 33.03
C VAL A 38 8.57 8.57 31.53
N LEU A 39 9.71 8.05 31.06
CA LEU A 39 9.88 7.69 29.64
C LEU A 39 8.93 6.55 29.23
N GLY A 40 8.73 5.55 30.10
CA GLY A 40 7.71 4.53 29.92
C GLY A 40 6.30 5.12 29.88
N LEU A 41 6.00 6.12 30.71
CA LEU A 41 4.71 6.81 30.73
C LEU A 41 4.47 7.62 29.45
N VAL A 42 5.48 8.32 28.93
CA VAL A 42 5.41 9.00 27.62
C VAL A 42 5.11 7.99 26.51
N ALA A 43 5.84 6.87 26.47
CA ALA A 43 5.59 5.82 25.51
C ALA A 43 4.16 5.24 25.66
N ALA A 44 3.69 5.05 26.89
CA ALA A 44 2.36 4.52 27.17
C ALA A 44 1.26 5.50 26.73
N SER A 45 1.41 6.80 26.97
CA SER A 45 0.45 7.81 26.52
C SER A 45 0.38 7.89 25.00
N GLU A 46 1.52 7.76 24.31
CA GLU A 46 1.56 7.72 22.85
C GLU A 46 0.92 6.44 22.31
N CYS A 47 1.20 5.29 22.91
CA CYS A 47 0.54 4.03 22.54
C CYS A 47 -0.97 4.10 22.75
N LEU A 48 -1.43 4.71 23.85
CA LEU A 48 -2.85 4.95 24.10
C LEU A 48 -3.45 5.85 23.03
N PHE A 49 -2.78 6.96 22.69
CA PHE A 49 -3.22 7.85 21.62
C PHE A 49 -3.37 7.11 20.27
N PHE A 50 -2.42 6.25 19.90
CA PHE A 50 -2.54 5.43 18.70
C PHE A 50 -3.65 4.38 18.82
N ALA A 51 -3.92 3.85 20.01
CA ALA A 51 -4.99 2.87 20.22
C ALA A 51 -6.39 3.50 20.11
N THR A 52 -6.53 4.79 20.43
CA THR A 52 -7.82 5.51 20.45
C THR A 52 -8.18 6.21 19.13
N LYS A 53 -7.30 6.19 18.13
CA LYS A 53 -7.58 6.73 16.79
C LYS A 53 -7.50 5.62 15.73
N PRO A 54 -8.13 5.78 14.55
CA PRO A 54 -7.82 4.95 13.40
C PRO A 54 -6.32 4.97 13.16
N SER A 55 -5.67 3.86 13.46
CA SER A 55 -4.22 3.71 13.39
C SER A 55 -3.88 2.30 13.02
N VAL A 56 -2.60 2.11 12.73
CA VAL A 56 -2.07 0.80 12.40
C VAL A 56 -2.30 -0.27 13.47
N LEU A 57 -2.50 0.09 14.75
CA LEU A 57 -2.77 -0.90 15.80
C LEU A 57 -4.04 -1.71 15.51
N LEU A 58 -5.04 -1.11 14.85
CA LEU A 58 -6.26 -1.80 14.42
C LEU A 58 -6.01 -2.83 13.31
N GLY A 59 -4.93 -2.66 12.54
CA GLY A 59 -4.51 -3.58 11.49
C GLY A 59 -3.65 -4.75 11.96
N LEU A 60 -3.14 -4.72 13.19
CA LEU A 60 -2.29 -5.79 13.72
C LEU A 60 -3.13 -6.96 14.25
N SER A 61 -2.51 -8.16 14.28
CA SER A 61 -3.04 -9.30 15.03
C SER A 61 -3.23 -8.91 16.50
N TRP A 62 -4.12 -9.60 17.21
CA TRP A 62 -4.36 -9.31 18.62
C TRP A 62 -3.07 -9.39 19.46
N THR A 63 -2.19 -10.35 19.16
CA THR A 63 -0.89 -10.49 19.83
C THR A 63 0.03 -9.31 19.57
N GLU A 64 0.15 -8.85 18.33
CA GLU A 64 0.98 -7.69 17.99
C GLU A 64 0.38 -6.37 18.47
N ARG A 65 -0.95 -6.25 18.49
CA ARG A 65 -1.68 -5.08 19.00
C ARG A 65 -1.39 -4.81 20.46
N VAL A 66 -1.19 -5.85 21.27
CA VAL A 66 -0.84 -5.74 22.70
C VAL A 66 0.68 -5.76 22.91
N GLY A 67 1.39 -6.64 22.20
CA GLY A 67 2.82 -6.85 22.38
C GLY A 67 3.68 -5.66 21.96
N ALA A 68 3.34 -5.00 20.84
CA ALA A 68 4.14 -3.87 20.35
C ALA A 68 4.14 -2.66 21.29
N PRO A 69 2.99 -2.19 21.82
CA PRO A 69 2.96 -1.18 22.87
C PRO A 69 3.77 -1.56 24.11
N LEU A 70 3.64 -2.81 24.59
CA LEU A 70 4.32 -3.26 25.80
C LEU A 70 5.84 -3.27 25.64
N ARG A 71 6.35 -3.78 24.50
CA ARG A 71 7.78 -3.75 24.16
C ARG A 71 8.29 -2.31 24.12
N LEU A 72 7.56 -1.39 23.51
CA LEU A 72 7.95 0.01 23.43
C LEU A 72 8.02 0.69 24.80
N VAL A 73 6.99 0.51 25.63
CA VAL A 73 6.94 1.05 27.00
C VAL A 73 8.11 0.54 27.83
N LEU A 74 8.35 -0.78 27.81
CA LEU A 74 9.41 -1.41 28.57
C LEU A 74 10.80 -0.97 28.10
N ALA A 75 11.04 -0.97 26.78
CA ALA A 75 12.29 -0.53 26.20
C ALA A 75 12.58 0.96 26.51
N SER A 76 11.55 1.81 26.48
CA SER A 76 11.69 3.24 26.80
C SER A 76 12.02 3.46 28.28
N ALA A 77 11.41 2.67 29.17
CA ALA A 77 11.73 2.71 30.59
C ALA A 77 13.16 2.25 30.88
N LEU A 78 13.60 1.16 30.25
CA LEU A 78 14.97 0.66 30.38
C LEU A 78 16.00 1.63 29.80
N ALA A 79 15.72 2.24 28.64
CA ALA A 79 16.57 3.25 28.05
C ALA A 79 16.75 4.46 28.97
N GLY A 80 15.69 4.90 29.66
CA GLY A 80 15.75 5.96 30.66
C GLY A 80 16.64 5.64 31.86
N ILE A 81 16.54 4.41 32.38
CA ILE A 81 17.39 3.94 33.48
C ILE A 81 18.85 3.85 33.02
N ALA A 82 19.08 3.24 31.85
CA ALA A 82 20.42 3.05 31.28
C ALA A 82 21.12 4.38 30.98
N ALA A 83 20.40 5.37 30.44
CA ALA A 83 20.95 6.69 30.14
C ALA A 83 21.44 7.44 31.40
N LEU A 84 20.86 7.15 32.57
CA LEU A 84 21.25 7.78 33.83
C LEU A 84 22.25 6.96 34.65
N LEU A 85 22.50 5.70 34.28
CA LEU A 85 23.44 4.82 34.99
C LEU A 85 24.88 5.38 35.05
N PRO A 86 25.45 5.97 33.98
CA PRO A 86 26.78 6.56 34.04
C PRO A 86 26.87 7.72 35.04
N PHE A 87 25.80 8.51 35.17
CA PHE A 87 25.74 9.61 36.14
C PHE A 87 25.60 9.08 37.57
N VAL A 88 24.82 8.02 37.78
CA VAL A 88 24.76 7.31 39.07
C VAL A 88 26.15 6.78 39.47
N LEU A 89 26.88 6.19 38.53
CA LEU A 89 28.23 5.66 38.75
C LEU A 89 29.25 6.77 39.00
N LEU A 90 29.29 7.80 38.14
CA LEU A 90 30.20 8.95 38.29
C LEU A 90 30.01 9.63 39.64
N ALA A 91 28.76 9.84 40.03
CA ALA A 91 28.44 10.47 41.30
C ALA A 91 28.86 9.59 42.50
N SER A 92 28.78 8.25 42.35
CA SER A 92 29.19 7.28 43.38
C SER A 92 30.71 7.13 43.50
N LEU A 93 31.44 7.28 42.39
CA LEU A 93 32.90 7.09 42.33
C LEU A 93 33.68 8.41 42.56
N ALA A 94 33.10 9.55 42.19
CA ALA A 94 33.71 10.88 42.30
C ALA A 94 32.75 11.85 43.02
N PRO A 95 32.77 11.91 44.37
CA PRO A 95 31.88 12.77 45.14
C PRO A 95 32.00 14.27 44.82
N SER A 96 33.16 14.72 44.35
CA SER A 96 33.37 16.10 43.87
C SER A 96 32.54 16.44 42.62
N ALA A 97 32.27 15.45 41.75
CA ALA A 97 31.45 15.60 40.55
C ALA A 97 29.94 15.37 40.81
N SER A 98 29.55 15.04 42.04
CA SER A 98 28.17 14.70 42.42
C SER A 98 27.12 15.76 42.06
N ARG A 99 27.42 17.03 42.33
CA ARG A 99 26.52 18.15 42.07
C ARG A 99 26.28 18.33 40.58
N PHE A 100 27.34 18.19 39.78
CA PHE A 100 27.29 18.25 38.33
C PHE A 100 26.51 17.07 37.75
N ALA A 101 26.86 15.83 38.15
CA ALA A 101 26.16 14.62 37.71
C ALA A 101 24.67 14.62 38.09
N SER A 102 24.32 15.16 39.26
CA SER A 102 22.94 15.33 39.73
C SER A 102 22.19 16.43 38.96
N ALA A 103 22.84 17.55 38.63
CA ALA A 103 22.24 18.61 37.82
C ALA A 103 21.94 18.15 36.39
N ILE A 104 22.90 17.47 35.74
CA ILE A 104 22.74 16.95 34.38
C ILE A 104 21.79 15.76 34.35
N GLY A 105 21.89 14.83 35.30
CA GLY A 105 21.01 13.65 35.35
C GLY A 105 19.53 13.97 35.55
N ARG A 106 19.19 15.20 35.97
CA ARG A 106 17.80 15.69 36.08
C ARG A 106 17.24 16.25 34.78
N VAL A 107 18.07 16.54 33.78
CA VAL A 107 17.63 17.11 32.51
C VAL A 107 16.72 16.13 31.76
N LEU A 108 17.15 14.87 31.61
CA LEU A 108 16.38 13.85 30.89
C LEU A 108 14.95 13.65 31.46
N PRO A 109 14.75 13.37 32.76
CA PRO A 109 13.40 13.24 33.32
C PRO A 109 12.62 14.56 33.26
N ALA A 110 13.26 15.72 33.44
CA ALA A 110 12.57 17.01 33.33
C ALA A 110 12.03 17.25 31.91
N THR A 111 12.86 16.98 30.89
CA THR A 111 12.47 17.07 29.48
C THR A 111 11.35 16.09 29.16
N ALA A 112 11.43 14.84 29.63
CA ALA A 112 10.39 13.84 29.37
C ALA A 112 9.04 14.25 29.98
N VAL A 113 9.01 14.79 31.20
CA VAL A 113 7.78 15.33 31.81
C VAL A 113 7.28 16.56 31.05
N ALA A 114 8.16 17.49 30.67
CA ALA A 114 7.76 18.67 29.91
C ALA A 114 7.13 18.30 28.56
N VAL A 115 7.70 17.32 27.86
CA VAL A 115 7.15 16.76 26.60
C VAL A 115 5.81 16.08 26.86
N LEU A 116 5.68 15.26 27.91
CA LEU A 116 4.41 14.62 28.26
C LEU A 116 3.30 15.66 28.47
N VAL A 117 3.56 16.69 29.27
CA VAL A 117 2.61 17.77 29.54
C VAL A 117 2.27 18.53 28.27
N MET A 118 3.28 18.85 27.44
CA MET A 118 3.07 19.49 26.14
C MET A 118 2.12 18.67 25.26
N LEU A 119 2.36 17.36 25.12
CA LEU A 119 1.52 16.47 24.32
C LEU A 119 0.10 16.37 24.87
N LEU A 120 -0.07 16.26 26.19
CA LEU A 120 -1.39 16.18 26.82
C LEU A 120 -2.19 17.45 26.62
N VAL A 121 -1.58 18.62 26.88
CA VAL A 121 -2.22 19.92 26.70
C VAL A 121 -2.57 20.14 25.24
N ASP A 122 -1.63 19.91 24.33
CA ASP A 122 -1.83 20.09 22.89
C ASP A 122 -2.94 19.16 22.36
N ASN A 123 -2.89 17.85 22.67
CA ASN A 123 -3.94 16.93 22.24
C ASN A 123 -5.31 17.33 22.80
N PHE A 124 -5.37 17.76 24.07
CA PHE A 124 -6.62 18.20 24.70
C PHE A 124 -7.19 19.45 24.03
N THR A 125 -6.37 20.49 23.81
CA THR A 125 -6.85 21.76 23.24
C THR A 125 -7.24 21.60 21.78
N ILE A 126 -6.48 20.82 21.01
CA ILE A 126 -6.80 20.49 19.63
C ILE A 126 -8.14 19.75 19.56
N THR A 127 -8.31 18.71 20.37
CA THR A 127 -9.50 17.85 20.30
C THR A 127 -10.77 18.60 20.72
N LEU A 128 -10.70 19.42 21.76
CA LEU A 128 -11.90 20.09 22.30
C LEU A 128 -12.21 21.44 21.64
N PHE A 129 -11.18 22.15 21.18
CA PHE A 129 -11.33 23.54 20.76
C PHE A 129 -10.78 23.82 19.36
N GLY A 130 -10.19 22.84 18.66
CA GLY A 130 -9.63 23.02 17.33
C GLY A 130 -8.38 23.93 17.27
N PHE A 131 -7.77 24.25 18.41
CA PHE A 131 -6.55 25.06 18.48
C PHE A 131 -5.45 24.39 19.29
N GLY A 132 -4.20 24.59 18.90
CA GLY A 132 -3.02 24.03 19.57
C GLY A 132 -1.73 24.48 18.93
N ILE A 133 -0.64 23.76 19.25
CA ILE A 133 0.68 23.94 18.65
C ILE A 133 0.64 23.90 17.10
N PRO A 134 -0.11 22.99 16.44
CA PRO A 134 -0.14 22.94 14.97
C PRO A 134 -0.62 24.22 14.30
N ASN A 135 -1.56 24.91 14.95
CA ASN A 135 -2.20 26.12 14.42
C ASN A 135 -1.55 27.39 14.99
N ALA A 136 -0.43 27.27 15.70
CA ALA A 136 0.24 28.39 16.35
C ALA A 136 1.11 29.20 15.38
N GLY A 137 0.61 30.36 14.95
CA GLY A 137 1.37 31.34 14.16
C GLY A 137 1.96 32.49 14.99
N GLY A 138 3.04 33.11 14.49
CA GLY A 138 3.55 34.39 15.00
C GLY A 138 3.77 34.43 16.53
N ALA A 139 3.09 35.34 17.21
CA ALA A 139 3.21 35.55 18.65
C ALA A 139 2.71 34.35 19.48
N VAL A 140 1.69 33.63 19.02
CA VAL A 140 1.13 32.46 19.72
C VAL A 140 2.17 31.34 19.80
N ARG A 141 2.92 31.13 18.71
CA ARG A 141 4.03 30.16 18.66
C ARG A 141 5.12 30.49 19.68
N ILE A 142 5.49 31.76 19.76
CA ILE A 142 6.50 32.26 20.73
C ILE A 142 6.02 32.03 22.17
N ALA A 143 4.73 32.27 22.44
CA ALA A 143 4.15 32.02 23.75
C ALA A 143 4.21 30.53 24.14
N TYR A 144 3.87 29.61 23.22
CA TYR A 144 4.02 28.17 23.46
C TYR A 144 5.48 27.76 23.70
N ALA A 145 6.41 28.28 22.90
CA ALA A 145 7.84 28.00 23.07
C ALA A 145 8.35 28.49 24.45
N ALA A 146 7.97 29.71 24.85
CA ALA A 146 8.31 30.26 26.16
C ALA A 146 7.67 29.46 27.32
N ALA A 147 6.40 29.05 27.17
CA ALA A 147 5.72 28.21 28.14
C ALA A 147 6.40 26.84 28.30
N PHE A 148 6.83 26.21 27.21
CA PHE A 148 7.58 24.95 27.24
C PHE A 148 8.92 25.10 27.96
N VAL A 149 9.71 26.13 27.63
CA VAL A 149 11.00 26.40 28.29
C VAL A 149 10.81 26.71 29.77
N GLY A 150 9.80 27.52 30.12
CA GLY A 150 9.45 27.84 31.50
C GLY A 150 9.01 26.62 32.30
N LEU A 151 8.20 25.74 31.71
CA LEU A 151 7.78 24.47 32.30
C LEU A 151 8.99 23.55 32.54
N LEU A 152 9.86 23.40 31.54
CA LEU A 152 11.09 22.62 31.65
C LEU A 152 11.98 23.12 32.79
N ALA A 153 12.25 24.43 32.83
CA ALA A 153 13.05 25.04 33.88
C ALA A 153 12.43 24.85 35.27
N ARG A 154 11.09 25.00 35.38
CA ARG A 154 10.36 24.78 36.62
C ARG A 154 10.43 23.34 37.09
N ILE A 155 10.23 22.36 36.21
CA ILE A 155 10.33 20.93 36.56
C ILE A 155 11.76 20.60 36.98
N TRP A 156 12.76 21.03 36.19
CA TRP A 156 14.17 20.79 36.50
C TRP A 156 14.58 21.36 37.88
N TRP A 157 14.11 22.56 38.23
CA TRP A 157 14.37 23.19 39.53
C TRP A 157 13.64 22.49 40.68
N ARG A 158 12.42 21.99 40.44
CA ARG A 158 11.58 21.31 41.44
C ARG A 158 12.00 19.86 41.68
N LEU A 159 12.66 19.21 40.72
CA LEU A 159 13.21 17.88 40.92
C LEU A 159 14.28 17.95 42.02
N PRO A 160 14.05 17.29 43.18
CA PRO A 160 14.94 17.41 44.32
C PRO A 160 16.36 17.02 43.92
N GLY A 161 17.34 17.83 44.35
CA GLY A 161 18.75 17.52 44.16
C GLY A 161 19.05 16.18 44.82
N ALA A 162 19.48 15.20 44.04
CA ALA A 162 19.71 13.87 44.57
C ALA A 162 20.95 13.87 45.49
N SER A 163 20.79 13.45 46.75
CA SER A 163 21.90 13.26 47.68
C SER A 163 22.44 11.84 47.54
N ILE A 164 23.75 11.70 47.33
CA ILE A 164 24.38 10.39 47.14
C ILE A 164 24.50 9.69 48.51
N PRO A 165 24.28 8.36 48.59
CA PRO A 165 24.69 7.61 49.77
C PRO A 165 26.18 7.85 50.00
N ARG A 166 26.54 8.51 51.10
CA ARG A 166 27.95 8.81 51.43
C ARG A 166 28.77 7.53 51.70
N SER A 167 28.11 6.38 51.88
CA SER A 167 28.77 5.11 52.13
C SER A 167 28.91 4.26 50.84
N PRO A 168 30.08 3.64 50.61
CA PRO A 168 30.30 2.71 49.50
C PRO A 168 29.29 1.56 49.44
N ALA A 169 28.79 1.11 50.61
CA ALA A 169 27.77 0.07 50.72
C ALA A 169 26.41 0.51 50.18
N GLY A 170 26.01 1.78 50.39
CA GLY A 170 24.78 2.33 49.86
C GLY A 170 24.81 2.51 48.34
N ALA A 171 25.96 2.93 47.80
CA ALA A 171 26.19 3.01 46.36
C ALA A 171 26.15 1.62 45.70
N ARG A 172 26.80 0.60 46.29
CA ARG A 172 26.73 -0.79 45.82
C ARG A 172 25.31 -1.32 45.78
N LYS A 173 24.51 -1.12 46.84
CA LYS A 173 23.10 -1.53 46.87
C LYS A 173 22.26 -0.86 45.77
N ALA A 174 22.50 0.42 45.51
CA ALA A 174 21.81 1.16 44.45
C ALA A 174 22.16 0.65 43.05
N VAL A 175 23.45 0.37 42.79
CA VAL A 175 23.91 -0.22 41.53
C VAL A 175 23.35 -1.63 41.34
N VAL A 176 23.35 -2.47 42.39
CA VAL A 176 22.77 -3.81 42.35
C VAL A 176 21.26 -3.75 42.08
N LEU A 177 20.52 -2.86 42.74
CA LEU A 177 19.07 -2.71 42.51
C LEU A 177 18.76 -2.26 41.08
N LEU A 178 19.48 -1.25 40.57
CA LEU A 178 19.34 -0.81 39.17
C LEU A 178 19.72 -1.92 38.19
N GLY A 179 20.77 -2.70 38.50
CA GLY A 179 21.18 -3.87 37.74
C GLY A 179 20.10 -4.95 37.70
N LEU A 180 19.48 -5.27 38.85
CA LEU A 180 18.40 -6.25 38.95
C LEU A 180 17.14 -5.78 38.20
N VAL A 181 16.75 -4.52 38.32
CA VAL A 181 15.60 -3.95 37.59
C VAL A 181 15.87 -3.95 36.08
N SER A 182 17.10 -3.60 35.68
CA SER A 182 17.49 -3.60 34.26
C SER A 182 17.55 -5.02 33.70
N ALA A 183 18.06 -5.99 34.47
CA ALA A 183 18.11 -7.40 34.09
C ALA A 183 16.71 -8.01 33.98
N ALA A 184 15.83 -7.77 34.96
CA ALA A 184 14.45 -8.25 34.94
C ALA A 184 13.67 -7.65 33.76
N GLY A 185 13.83 -6.34 33.50
CA GLY A 185 13.22 -5.71 32.34
C GLY A 185 13.81 -6.21 31.02
N LEU A 186 15.12 -6.47 30.94
CA LEU A 186 15.74 -7.03 29.74
C LEU A 186 15.25 -8.45 29.45
N VAL A 187 15.10 -9.29 30.49
CA VAL A 187 14.52 -10.64 30.35
C VAL A 187 13.08 -10.56 29.86
N ALA A 188 12.25 -9.69 30.45
CA ALA A 188 10.88 -9.47 29.99
C ALA A 188 10.83 -8.96 28.53
N LEU A 189 11.78 -8.10 28.14
CA LEU A 189 11.87 -7.56 26.79
C LEU A 189 12.30 -8.62 25.76
N VAL A 190 13.25 -9.49 26.10
CA VAL A 190 13.68 -10.63 25.27
C VAL A 190 12.54 -11.64 25.12
N ALA A 191 11.86 -12.00 26.21
CA ALA A 191 10.71 -12.91 26.17
C ALA A 191 9.56 -12.37 25.28
N LEU A 192 9.33 -11.05 25.28
CA LEU A 192 8.35 -10.40 24.41
C LEU A 192 8.82 -10.25 22.96
N SER A 193 10.13 -10.24 22.73
CA SER A 193 10.78 -10.16 21.41
C SER A 193 10.79 -11.51 20.70
N GLU A 194 11.12 -12.61 21.39
CA GLU A 194 11.07 -13.97 20.83
C GLU A 194 9.66 -14.41 20.41
N ALA A 195 8.62 -13.79 20.98
CA ALA A 195 7.22 -13.98 20.57
C ALA A 195 6.85 -13.25 19.26
N GLY A 196 7.67 -12.29 18.80
CA GLY A 196 7.51 -11.58 17.54
C GLY A 196 8.56 -12.07 16.54
N GLY A 197 8.16 -12.77 15.49
CA GLY A 197 9.07 -13.41 14.53
C GLY A 197 10.17 -12.49 13.96
N GLU A 198 11.24 -13.10 13.41
CA GLU A 198 12.39 -12.36 12.87
C GLU A 198 11.96 -11.27 11.86
N PRO A 199 12.55 -10.06 11.93
CA PRO A 199 12.33 -9.05 10.92
C PRO A 199 12.88 -9.54 9.57
N PRO A 200 12.16 -9.30 8.46
CA PRO A 200 12.62 -9.72 7.13
C PRO A 200 13.96 -9.03 6.82
N ARG A 201 15.00 -9.83 6.55
CA ARG A 201 16.28 -9.31 6.06
C ARG A 201 16.06 -8.75 4.66
N LEU A 202 16.12 -7.42 4.54
CA LEU A 202 16.11 -6.77 3.24
C LEU A 202 17.33 -7.21 2.43
N ALA A 203 17.11 -7.51 1.15
CA ALA A 203 18.19 -7.85 0.23
C ALA A 203 19.24 -6.73 0.19
N ALA A 204 20.52 -7.12 0.15
CA ALA A 204 21.64 -6.20 0.04
C ALA A 204 21.51 -5.34 -1.23
N PRO A 205 22.04 -4.09 -1.23
CA PRO A 205 22.04 -3.26 -2.43
C PRO A 205 22.73 -4.00 -3.59
N VAL A 206 22.08 -4.00 -4.75
CA VAL A 206 22.63 -4.61 -5.96
C VAL A 206 23.24 -3.52 -6.79
N ARG A 207 24.54 -3.63 -7.07
CA ARG A 207 25.25 -2.64 -7.87
C ARG A 207 24.59 -2.52 -9.25
N ALA A 208 24.07 -1.33 -9.59
CA ALA A 208 23.51 -1.06 -10.90
C ALA A 208 24.58 -1.27 -12.00
N SER A 209 24.14 -1.70 -13.17
CA SER A 209 25.02 -2.01 -14.31
C SER A 209 25.52 -0.78 -15.09
N GLY A 210 25.08 0.43 -14.73
CA GLY A 210 25.43 1.69 -15.40
C GLY A 210 25.11 2.94 -14.56
N PRO A 211 25.29 4.16 -15.12
CA PRO A 211 24.95 5.40 -14.44
C PRO A 211 23.43 5.49 -14.19
N LEU A 212 23.07 5.81 -12.95
CA LEU A 212 21.68 5.87 -12.51
C LEU A 212 20.96 7.10 -13.09
N PRO A 213 19.81 6.93 -13.79
CA PRO A 213 19.00 8.06 -14.22
C PRO A 213 18.23 8.65 -13.03
N ASN A 214 17.86 9.92 -13.10
CA ASN A 214 16.78 10.44 -12.24
C ASN A 214 15.45 9.78 -12.65
N VAL A 215 14.52 9.67 -11.71
CA VAL A 215 13.19 9.09 -11.95
C VAL A 215 12.14 10.04 -11.39
N VAL A 216 11.16 10.41 -12.21
CA VAL A 216 10.06 11.30 -11.81
C VAL A 216 8.73 10.67 -12.19
N LEU A 217 7.83 10.55 -11.21
CA LEU A 217 6.46 10.08 -11.36
C LEU A 217 5.52 11.25 -11.10
N LEU A 218 4.75 11.64 -12.12
CA LEU A 218 3.79 12.74 -12.08
C LEU A 218 2.39 12.18 -12.32
N GLY A 219 1.60 12.10 -11.24
CA GLY A 219 0.26 11.54 -11.24
C GLY A 219 -0.82 12.63 -11.24
N ALA A 220 -1.86 12.44 -12.04
CA ALA A 220 -3.15 13.08 -11.85
C ALA A 220 -4.07 12.16 -11.02
N ASP A 221 -5.04 12.75 -10.33
CA ASP A 221 -6.06 12.01 -9.60
C ASP A 221 -7.33 11.85 -10.45
N GLY A 222 -7.81 10.62 -10.65
CA GLY A 222 -9.12 10.38 -11.24
C GLY A 222 -9.31 10.81 -12.70
N LEU A 223 -8.24 10.84 -13.50
CA LEU A 223 -8.26 11.24 -14.91
C LEU A 223 -8.41 10.02 -15.85
N ASP A 224 -9.46 10.02 -16.67
CA ASP A 224 -9.67 9.03 -17.73
C ASP A 224 -8.80 9.35 -18.97
N ALA A 225 -8.21 8.32 -19.59
CA ALA A 225 -7.44 8.47 -20.83
C ALA A 225 -8.30 9.12 -21.93
N SER A 226 -9.58 8.74 -22.04
CA SER A 226 -10.53 9.25 -23.04
C SER A 226 -10.86 10.74 -22.94
N ARG A 227 -10.43 11.41 -21.86
CA ARG A 227 -10.56 12.87 -21.65
C ARG A 227 -9.29 13.65 -21.99
N THR A 228 -8.28 12.99 -22.55
CA THR A 228 -7.00 13.62 -22.91
C THR A 228 -6.84 13.72 -24.43
N SER A 229 -6.37 14.86 -24.93
CA SER A 229 -6.04 15.00 -26.36
C SER A 229 -4.89 14.08 -26.80
N LEU A 230 -4.07 13.61 -25.86
CA LEU A 230 -3.08 12.54 -26.05
C LEU A 230 -3.71 11.26 -26.62
N HIS A 231 -4.88 10.88 -26.11
CA HIS A 231 -5.62 9.68 -26.53
C HIS A 231 -6.79 10.00 -27.49
N GLY A 232 -6.73 11.15 -28.17
CA GLY A 232 -7.67 11.50 -29.24
C GLY A 232 -8.97 12.15 -28.79
N TYR A 233 -9.05 12.67 -27.56
CA TYR A 233 -10.17 13.51 -27.15
C TYR A 233 -10.26 14.77 -28.04
N ALA A 234 -11.49 15.15 -28.41
CA ALA A 234 -11.73 16.19 -29.41
C ALA A 234 -11.26 17.59 -29.00
N ARG A 235 -11.24 17.88 -27.70
CA ARG A 235 -10.74 19.16 -27.16
C ARG A 235 -9.28 19.00 -26.78
N ASP A 236 -8.49 20.07 -26.96
CA ASP A 236 -7.06 20.03 -26.70
C ASP A 236 -6.74 20.19 -25.20
N THR A 237 -7.05 19.16 -24.42
CA THR A 237 -6.90 19.15 -22.96
C THR A 237 -5.49 18.79 -22.48
N THR A 238 -4.68 18.14 -23.31
CA THR A 238 -3.31 17.75 -22.97
C THR A 238 -2.32 18.00 -24.14
N PRO A 239 -2.20 19.25 -24.63
CA PRO A 239 -1.36 19.58 -25.76
C PRO A 239 0.12 19.25 -25.53
N PHE A 240 0.63 19.48 -24.31
CA PHE A 240 2.03 19.17 -24.00
C PHE A 240 2.28 17.67 -23.90
N LEU A 241 1.40 16.88 -23.28
CA LEU A 241 1.57 15.43 -23.24
C LEU A 241 1.51 14.81 -24.65
N ARG A 242 0.71 15.37 -25.56
CA ARG A 242 0.72 14.98 -26.98
C ARG A 242 2.06 15.31 -27.63
N GLU A 243 2.66 16.47 -27.40
CA GLU A 243 4.02 16.79 -27.85
C GLU A 243 5.05 15.82 -27.24
N LEU A 244 4.98 15.59 -25.93
CA LEU A 244 5.87 14.69 -25.20
C LEU A 244 5.84 13.25 -25.74
N SER A 245 4.69 12.81 -26.26
CA SER A 245 4.51 11.50 -26.89
C SER A 245 5.44 11.26 -28.09
N GLU A 246 5.93 12.32 -28.74
CA GLU A 246 6.86 12.22 -29.86
C GLU A 246 8.24 11.69 -29.45
N SER A 247 8.55 11.69 -28.16
CA SER A 247 9.80 11.17 -27.59
C SER A 247 9.58 10.17 -26.45
N SER A 248 8.40 9.56 -26.42
CA SER A 248 7.96 8.70 -25.32
C SER A 248 7.27 7.41 -25.78
N VAL A 249 7.21 6.44 -24.88
CA VAL A 249 6.36 5.25 -24.98
C VAL A 249 4.99 5.58 -24.39
N VAL A 250 3.93 5.49 -25.19
CA VAL A 250 2.54 5.72 -24.76
C VAL A 250 1.82 4.39 -24.67
N PHE A 251 1.17 4.12 -23.54
CA PHE A 251 0.36 2.91 -23.38
C PHE A 251 -1.10 3.25 -23.60
N GLU A 252 -1.71 2.69 -24.65
CA GLU A 252 -3.10 3.00 -25.01
C GLU A 252 -4.14 2.39 -24.07
N ARG A 253 -3.75 1.33 -23.35
CA ARG A 253 -4.63 0.52 -22.51
C ARG A 253 -4.01 0.25 -21.13
N ALA A 254 -3.75 1.31 -20.39
CA ALA A 254 -3.29 1.21 -19.00
C ALA A 254 -4.48 1.25 -18.03
N PHE A 255 -4.51 0.37 -17.03
CA PHE A 255 -5.60 0.29 -16.04
C PHE A 255 -5.09 0.41 -14.60
N SER A 256 -5.89 1.02 -13.74
CA SER A 256 -5.60 1.08 -12.32
C SER A 256 -5.84 -0.26 -11.62
N ASN A 257 -5.09 -0.51 -10.56
CA ASN A 257 -5.22 -1.71 -9.75
C ASN A 257 -6.23 -1.55 -8.60
N SER A 258 -6.68 -0.31 -8.37
CA SER A 258 -7.71 0.05 -7.39
C SER A 258 -8.49 1.24 -7.92
N GLY A 259 -9.79 1.30 -7.58
CA GLY A 259 -10.64 2.46 -7.81
C GLY A 259 -10.43 3.55 -6.78
N GLN A 260 -9.57 3.32 -5.79
CA GLN A 260 -9.21 4.28 -4.74
C GLN A 260 -7.73 4.63 -4.82
N THR A 261 -7.43 5.90 -4.60
CA THR A 261 -6.08 6.47 -4.60
C THR A 261 -5.11 5.69 -3.73
N THR A 262 -5.47 5.37 -2.49
CA THR A 262 -4.62 4.64 -1.54
C THR A 262 -4.20 3.28 -2.07
N GLY A 263 -5.17 2.45 -2.49
CA GLY A 263 -4.85 1.14 -3.05
C GLY A 263 -4.08 1.25 -4.37
N SER A 264 -4.38 2.25 -5.20
CA SER A 264 -3.77 2.36 -6.52
C SER A 264 -2.31 2.79 -6.45
N LEU A 265 -2.02 3.83 -5.67
CA LEU A 265 -0.67 4.32 -5.46
C LEU A 265 0.19 3.34 -4.66
N THR A 266 -0.41 2.63 -3.69
CA THR A 266 0.28 1.53 -3.02
C THR A 266 0.65 0.44 -4.02
N SER A 267 -0.25 0.07 -4.93
CA SER A 267 0.03 -0.91 -5.96
C SER A 267 1.11 -0.46 -6.93
N LEU A 268 1.05 0.80 -7.37
CA LEU A 268 2.04 1.44 -8.22
C LEU A 268 3.45 1.44 -7.60
N LEU A 269 3.56 1.79 -6.31
CA LEU A 269 4.85 1.92 -5.61
C LEU A 269 5.41 0.58 -5.12
N THR A 270 4.56 -0.40 -4.86
CA THR A 270 4.99 -1.74 -4.41
C THR A 270 5.13 -2.73 -5.56
N GLY A 271 4.51 -2.49 -6.71
CA GLY A 271 4.39 -3.51 -7.75
C GLY A 271 3.59 -4.73 -7.30
N LYS A 272 2.70 -4.59 -6.31
CA LYS A 272 1.82 -5.66 -5.81
C LYS A 272 0.35 -5.29 -5.98
N HIS A 273 -0.53 -6.26 -6.13
CA HIS A 273 -1.97 -5.97 -6.22
C HIS A 273 -2.54 -5.56 -4.84
N PRO A 274 -3.60 -4.73 -4.76
CA PRO A 274 -4.27 -4.40 -3.50
C PRO A 274 -4.78 -5.62 -2.73
N ALA A 275 -5.20 -6.66 -3.44
CA ALA A 275 -5.57 -7.94 -2.84
C ALA A 275 -4.38 -8.64 -2.14
N THR A 276 -3.14 -8.35 -2.54
CA THR A 276 -1.92 -8.86 -1.90
C THR A 276 -1.51 -7.98 -0.72
N THR A 277 -1.43 -6.66 -0.92
CA THR A 277 -1.00 -5.71 0.12
C THR A 277 -2.03 -5.51 1.22
N ARG A 278 -3.30 -5.83 0.95
CA ARG A 278 -4.47 -5.52 1.78
C ARG A 278 -4.65 -4.03 2.05
N VAL A 279 -4.13 -3.20 1.17
CA VAL A 279 -4.27 -1.75 1.24
C VAL A 279 -5.19 -1.30 0.12
N GLN A 280 -6.38 -0.85 0.47
CA GLN A 280 -7.37 -0.38 -0.50
C GLN A 280 -7.86 1.03 -0.19
N TYR A 281 -8.21 1.29 1.06
CA TYR A 281 -8.74 2.56 1.50
C TYR A 281 -8.30 2.85 2.93
N PRO A 282 -8.17 4.11 3.34
CA PRO A 282 -7.81 4.44 4.72
C PRO A 282 -8.82 3.85 5.71
N PRO A 283 -8.39 3.29 6.86
CA PRO A 283 -7.06 3.39 7.45
C PRO A 283 -6.15 2.18 7.15
N ASP A 284 -6.33 1.49 6.01
CA ASP A 284 -5.40 0.42 5.63
C ASP A 284 -3.99 0.96 5.37
N VAL A 285 -2.99 0.15 5.71
CA VAL A 285 -1.57 0.51 5.67
C VAL A 285 -0.73 -0.74 5.42
N LEU A 286 0.48 -0.59 4.85
CA LEU A 286 1.38 -1.73 4.63
C LEU A 286 1.81 -2.38 5.96
N ARG A 287 1.94 -3.71 5.95
CA ARG A 287 2.26 -4.51 7.15
C ARG A 287 3.37 -5.51 6.85
N GLY A 288 4.11 -5.89 7.90
CA GLY A 288 5.17 -6.88 7.79
C GLY A 288 6.21 -6.50 6.72
N ARG A 289 6.54 -7.46 5.85
CA ARG A 289 7.50 -7.28 4.74
C ARG A 289 7.07 -6.23 3.72
N ASP A 290 5.77 -6.03 3.51
CA ASP A 290 5.26 -5.11 2.48
C ASP A 290 5.60 -3.65 2.82
N ALA A 291 5.86 -3.33 4.09
CA ALA A 291 6.34 -2.01 4.52
C ALA A 291 7.77 -1.69 4.06
N PHE A 292 8.51 -2.68 3.53
CA PHE A 292 9.89 -2.54 3.06
C PHE A 292 10.11 -3.00 1.61
N GLU A 293 9.22 -3.85 1.11
CA GLU A 293 9.18 -4.37 -0.26
C GLU A 293 8.46 -3.40 -1.19
N HIS A 294 9.12 -2.28 -1.49
CA HIS A 294 8.61 -1.22 -2.35
C HIS A 294 9.72 -0.56 -3.18
N LEU A 295 9.33 0.03 -4.31
CA LEU A 295 10.20 0.76 -5.23
C LEU A 295 11.04 1.85 -4.55
N PRO A 296 10.46 2.83 -3.81
CA PRO A 296 11.25 3.91 -3.21
C PRO A 296 12.35 3.40 -2.28
N GLY A 297 12.09 2.34 -1.50
CA GLY A 297 13.08 1.72 -0.63
C GLY A 297 14.19 1.01 -1.40
N ILE A 298 13.86 0.37 -2.52
CA ILE A 298 14.87 -0.21 -3.43
C ILE A 298 15.75 0.90 -4.01
N LEU A 299 15.16 1.95 -4.58
CA LEU A 299 15.90 3.05 -5.19
C LEU A 299 16.81 3.72 -4.17
N ARG A 300 16.30 4.04 -2.98
CA ARG A 300 17.08 4.67 -1.91
C ARG A 300 18.30 3.84 -1.50
N ARG A 301 18.14 2.52 -1.33
CA ARG A 301 19.25 1.60 -1.03
C ARG A 301 20.31 1.56 -2.15
N ASN A 302 19.91 1.89 -3.38
CA ASN A 302 20.79 1.98 -4.54
C ASN A 302 21.33 3.41 -4.80
N GLY A 303 21.27 4.30 -3.80
CA GLY A 303 21.91 5.62 -3.85
C GLY A 303 21.03 6.74 -4.39
N TYR A 304 19.72 6.51 -4.49
CA TYR A 304 18.79 7.58 -4.82
C TYR A 304 18.42 8.43 -3.60
N ARG A 305 18.27 9.74 -3.83
CA ARG A 305 17.49 10.61 -2.96
C ARG A 305 16.01 10.47 -3.31
N CYS A 306 15.18 10.15 -2.34
CA CYS A 306 13.76 9.88 -2.59
C CYS A 306 12.86 10.98 -2.01
N PHE A 307 11.94 11.49 -2.82
CA PHE A 307 10.96 12.53 -2.47
C PHE A 307 9.55 12.09 -2.80
N ASP A 308 8.62 12.44 -1.92
CA ASP A 308 7.19 12.28 -2.14
C ASP A 308 6.44 13.59 -1.85
N ALA A 309 5.50 13.93 -2.71
CA ALA A 309 4.44 14.90 -2.47
C ALA A 309 3.08 14.29 -2.83
N GLY A 310 2.73 13.22 -2.10
CA GLY A 310 1.41 12.61 -2.13
C GLY A 310 0.38 13.38 -1.29
N VAL A 311 -0.84 12.87 -1.29
CA VAL A 311 -1.97 13.42 -0.53
C VAL A 311 -2.01 12.77 0.86
N ARG A 312 -2.03 13.58 1.92
CA ARG A 312 -2.25 13.11 3.30
C ARG A 312 -3.58 12.36 3.41
N GLY A 313 -3.63 11.28 4.18
CA GLY A 313 -4.82 10.41 4.22
C GLY A 313 -4.87 9.35 3.13
N TYR A 314 -4.66 9.73 1.87
CA TYR A 314 -4.86 8.82 0.74
C TYR A 314 -3.57 8.18 0.25
N ALA A 315 -2.49 8.94 0.11
CA ALA A 315 -1.26 8.54 -0.57
C ALA A 315 0.01 8.81 0.25
N ASP A 316 -0.13 9.28 1.48
CA ASP A 316 1.00 9.70 2.31
C ASP A 316 1.88 8.51 2.68
N PRO A 317 3.19 8.55 2.39
CA PRO A 317 4.09 7.45 2.67
C PRO A 317 4.23 7.08 4.16
N LEU A 318 3.97 8.01 5.08
CA LEU A 318 4.00 7.72 6.53
C LEU A 318 2.76 6.92 6.93
N GLU A 319 1.60 7.28 6.38
CA GLU A 319 0.37 6.53 6.54
C GLU A 319 0.45 5.17 5.85
N LEU A 320 0.92 5.12 4.60
CA LEU A 320 1.13 3.87 3.87
C LEU A 320 2.23 2.99 4.48
N ARG A 321 3.07 3.54 5.37
CA ARG A 321 4.22 2.87 6.02
C ARG A 321 5.29 2.40 5.05
N ILE A 322 5.67 3.25 4.12
CA ILE A 322 6.78 3.02 3.20
C ILE A 322 8.11 3.31 3.94
N LEU A 323 8.42 2.44 4.90
CA LEU A 323 9.58 2.60 5.79
C LEU A 323 10.88 2.57 4.98
N GLY A 324 11.76 3.51 5.30
CA GLY A 324 13.01 3.71 4.57
C GLY A 324 12.85 3.98 3.07
N GLY A 325 11.67 4.39 2.59
CA GLY A 325 11.44 4.68 1.17
C GLY A 325 11.77 6.09 0.74
N PHE A 326 11.42 7.09 1.55
CA PHE A 326 11.53 8.51 1.20
C PHE A 326 12.38 9.28 2.20
N ASP A 327 13.20 10.21 1.72
CA ASP A 327 14.00 11.13 2.54
C ASP A 327 13.21 12.42 2.86
N VAL A 328 12.30 12.82 1.96
CA VAL A 328 11.47 14.02 2.09
C VAL A 328 10.02 13.69 1.71
N VAL A 329 9.07 14.06 2.56
CA VAL A 329 7.62 13.90 2.32
C VAL A 329 6.95 15.25 2.53
N ALA A 330 6.22 15.73 1.52
CA ALA A 330 5.53 17.04 1.52
C ALA A 330 6.44 18.19 1.99
N GLY A 331 7.66 18.25 1.44
CA GLY A 331 8.65 19.29 1.77
C GLY A 331 9.23 19.22 3.19
N THR A 332 8.84 18.21 3.98
CA THR A 332 9.38 17.98 5.32
C THR A 332 10.40 16.86 5.21
N THR A 333 11.64 17.10 5.65
CA THR A 333 12.57 16.00 5.94
C THR A 333 11.94 15.23 7.08
N VAL A 334 11.30 14.10 6.77
CA VAL A 334 10.77 13.26 7.83
C VAL A 334 11.98 12.61 8.46
N ALA A 335 12.43 13.18 9.57
CA ALA A 335 13.36 12.49 10.46
C ALA A 335 12.59 11.36 11.16
N MET A 336 12.11 10.39 10.38
CA MET A 336 11.70 9.11 10.93
C MET A 336 12.93 8.56 11.62
N LEU A 337 12.81 8.34 12.93
CA LEU A 337 13.82 7.59 13.65
C LEU A 337 13.85 6.21 13.00
N GLU A 338 14.92 5.92 12.24
CA GLU A 338 15.17 4.59 11.67
C GLU A 338 15.92 3.77 12.72
N PRO A 339 15.24 2.92 13.50
CA PRO A 339 15.88 2.28 14.63
C PRO A 339 16.91 1.29 14.09
N GLY A 340 18.13 1.32 14.63
CA GLY A 340 19.18 0.40 14.18
C GLY A 340 18.76 -1.06 14.34
N PRO A 341 19.45 -2.01 13.67
CA PRO A 341 19.07 -3.43 13.68
C PRO A 341 18.85 -4.02 15.08
N ARG A 342 19.64 -3.57 16.07
CA ARG A 342 19.51 -3.99 17.47
C ARG A 342 18.21 -3.53 18.13
N VAL A 343 17.77 -2.30 17.83
CA VAL A 343 16.51 -1.76 18.35
C VAL A 343 15.32 -2.45 17.67
N ARG A 344 15.41 -2.72 16.36
CA ARG A 344 14.39 -3.48 15.63
C ARG A 344 14.24 -4.92 16.12
N ALA A 345 15.35 -5.61 16.39
CA ALA A 345 15.32 -6.94 16.99
C ALA A 345 14.55 -6.95 18.32
N VAL A 346 14.75 -5.92 19.13
CA VAL A 346 14.15 -5.79 20.46
C VAL A 346 12.68 -5.37 20.42
N LEU A 347 12.33 -4.37 19.60
CA LEU A 347 10.97 -3.82 19.56
C LEU A 347 10.03 -4.57 18.60
N GLY A 348 10.59 -5.35 17.68
CA GLY A 348 9.91 -5.81 16.48
C GLY A 348 9.56 -4.65 15.54
N GLU A 349 9.00 -4.97 14.38
CA GLU A 349 8.66 -3.95 13.36
C GLU A 349 7.55 -3.01 13.85
N SER A 350 6.49 -3.56 14.43
CA SER A 350 5.37 -2.80 14.97
C SER A 350 5.82 -1.82 16.07
N GLY A 351 6.67 -2.28 17.01
CA GLY A 351 7.16 -1.45 18.11
C GLY A 351 8.15 -0.38 17.64
N SER A 352 9.01 -0.72 16.68
CA SER A 352 9.94 0.23 16.04
C SER A 352 9.20 1.33 15.30
N HIS A 353 8.09 1.00 14.65
CA HIS A 353 7.26 1.98 13.99
C HIS A 353 6.49 2.86 14.98
N LEU A 354 5.93 2.29 16.06
CA LEU A 354 5.32 3.09 17.12
C LEU A 354 6.33 4.08 17.72
N LEU A 355 7.59 3.65 17.90
CA LEU A 355 8.67 4.53 18.30
C LEU A 355 8.89 5.66 17.29
N ALA A 356 8.99 5.33 16.00
CA ALA A 356 9.19 6.31 14.93
C ALA A 356 8.04 7.33 14.85
N LEU A 357 6.78 6.88 14.95
CA LEU A 357 5.61 7.77 14.97
C LEU A 357 5.58 8.65 16.22
N SER A 358 5.87 8.08 17.40
CA SER A 358 5.95 8.83 18.65
C SER A 358 7.03 9.91 18.57
N TRP A 359 8.20 9.56 18.02
CA TRP A 359 9.30 10.49 17.79
C TRP A 359 8.90 11.59 16.80
N ALA A 360 8.32 11.25 15.65
CA ALA A 360 7.88 12.21 14.65
C ALA A 360 6.90 13.23 15.25
N ARG A 361 5.89 12.77 16.00
CA ARG A 361 4.90 13.66 16.66
C ARG A 361 5.55 14.64 17.64
N ILE A 362 6.57 14.21 18.38
CA ILE A 362 7.31 15.07 19.32
C ILE A 362 8.23 16.03 18.55
N ALA A 363 9.01 15.50 17.61
CA ALA A 363 10.00 16.25 16.85
C ALA A 363 9.36 17.33 15.98
N GLU A 364 8.23 17.05 15.33
CA GLU A 364 7.48 18.02 14.52
C GLU A 364 6.98 19.20 15.37
N ARG A 365 6.43 18.93 16.56
CA ARG A 365 5.99 19.99 17.48
C ARG A 365 7.16 20.85 17.94
N LEU A 366 8.25 20.22 18.37
CA LEU A 366 9.44 20.96 18.80
C LEU A 366 10.05 21.77 17.66
N ALA A 367 10.12 21.21 16.45
CA ALA A 367 10.59 21.92 15.27
C ALA A 367 9.65 23.06 14.87
N HIS A 368 8.34 22.89 15.02
CA HIS A 368 7.39 23.97 14.81
C HIS A 368 7.61 25.12 15.78
N LEU A 369 7.69 24.82 17.08
CA LEU A 369 7.88 25.81 18.14
C LEU A 369 9.22 26.56 18.02
N PHE A 370 10.32 25.83 17.82
CA PHE A 370 11.67 26.39 17.93
C PHE A 370 12.34 26.71 16.60
N LEU A 371 11.99 26.01 15.53
CA LEU A 371 12.62 26.17 14.20
C LEU A 371 11.67 26.79 13.17
N GLY A 372 10.42 27.03 13.55
CA GLY A 372 9.40 27.62 12.69
C GLY A 372 8.99 26.74 11.50
N ARG A 373 9.30 25.45 11.53
CA ARG A 373 8.84 24.50 10.50
C ARG A 373 7.33 24.35 10.58
N ARG A 374 6.60 24.46 9.46
CA ARG A 374 5.16 24.17 9.50
C ARG A 374 4.95 22.69 9.85
N MET A 375 4.01 22.44 10.75
CA MET A 375 3.53 21.09 11.03
C MET A 375 2.09 20.95 10.55
N PRO A 376 1.64 19.75 10.17
CA PRO A 376 0.26 19.51 9.74
C PRO A 376 -0.71 19.67 10.92
N ASP A 377 -1.92 20.18 10.65
CA ASP A 377 -3.01 20.24 11.64
C ASP A 377 -3.70 18.87 11.79
N PRO A 378 -3.54 18.16 12.93
CA PRO A 378 -4.19 16.88 13.16
C PRO A 378 -5.70 16.98 13.35
N PHE A 379 -6.24 18.15 13.76
CA PHE A 379 -7.68 18.35 13.88
C PHE A 379 -8.31 18.44 12.49
N ALA A 380 -7.78 19.32 11.63
CA ALA A 380 -8.21 19.41 10.23
C ALA A 380 -8.16 18.05 9.52
N GLN A 381 -7.12 17.25 9.74
CA GLN A 381 -7.03 15.89 9.18
C GLN A 381 -8.22 14.98 9.52
N VAL A 382 -8.85 15.19 10.68
CA VAL A 382 -9.99 14.39 11.15
C VAL A 382 -11.33 15.07 10.83
N THR A 383 -11.38 16.40 10.83
CA THR A 383 -12.64 17.17 10.76
C THR A 383 -12.95 17.81 9.42
N SER A 384 -11.98 18.01 8.53
CA SER A 384 -12.20 18.74 7.27
C SER A 384 -12.18 17.86 6.01
N GLY A 385 -12.26 16.54 6.17
CA GLY A 385 -12.08 15.59 5.07
C GLY A 385 -10.64 15.60 4.56
N LEU A 386 -10.14 14.45 4.11
CA LEU A 386 -8.72 14.18 3.84
C LEU A 386 -8.13 14.95 2.62
N SER A 387 -8.78 16.00 2.11
CA SER A 387 -8.36 16.72 0.89
C SER A 387 -7.88 18.18 1.08
N SER A 388 -7.86 18.75 2.27
CA SER A 388 -7.97 20.23 2.38
C SER A 388 -6.85 20.99 3.09
N GLN A 389 -5.58 20.87 2.64
CA GLN A 389 -4.56 21.87 3.04
C GLN A 389 -3.52 22.23 1.97
N GLU A 390 -3.09 21.30 1.11
CA GLU A 390 -2.00 21.57 0.15
C GLU A 390 -2.51 21.65 -1.29
N SER A 391 -2.17 22.75 -1.97
CA SER A 391 -2.49 22.99 -3.38
C SER A 391 -1.48 22.32 -4.32
N ASP A 392 -1.91 22.05 -5.55
CA ASP A 392 -1.01 21.51 -6.58
C ASP A 392 0.13 22.45 -6.94
N THR A 393 -0.05 23.75 -6.73
CA THR A 393 1.01 24.76 -6.85
C THR A 393 2.08 24.58 -5.78
N GLU A 394 1.70 24.29 -4.53
CA GLU A 394 2.65 23.98 -3.47
C GLU A 394 3.39 22.67 -3.72
N ARG A 395 2.69 21.61 -4.19
CA ARG A 395 3.31 20.33 -4.57
C ARG A 395 4.37 20.52 -5.66
N ALA A 396 4.01 21.23 -6.74
CA ALA A 396 4.93 21.53 -7.84
C ALA A 396 6.15 22.35 -7.37
N SER A 397 5.93 23.35 -6.50
CA SER A 397 7.01 24.17 -5.94
C SER A 397 7.99 23.35 -5.10
N ARG A 398 7.50 22.42 -4.29
CA ARG A 398 8.34 21.53 -3.47
C ARG A 398 9.11 20.52 -4.29
N LEU A 399 8.53 20.00 -5.37
CA LEU A 399 9.23 19.15 -6.33
C LEU A 399 10.40 19.91 -6.97
N LEU A 400 10.18 21.15 -7.40
CA LEU A 400 11.21 22.02 -7.95
C LEU A 400 12.32 22.28 -6.91
N GLU A 401 11.95 22.67 -5.69
CA GLU A 401 12.90 22.91 -4.59
C GLU A 401 13.73 21.66 -4.27
N PHE A 402 13.08 20.50 -4.12
CA PHE A 402 13.76 19.23 -3.87
C PHE A 402 14.74 18.88 -5.00
N SER A 403 14.28 18.90 -6.26
CA SER A 403 15.13 18.55 -7.41
C SER A 403 16.30 19.52 -7.63
N ARG A 404 16.23 20.74 -7.10
CA ARG A 404 17.32 21.72 -7.11
C ARG A 404 18.26 21.57 -5.90
N SER A 405 17.81 20.93 -4.83
CA SER A 405 18.58 20.74 -3.58
C SER A 405 19.57 19.57 -3.61
N THR A 406 19.50 18.70 -4.62
CA THR A 406 20.31 17.47 -4.71
C THR A 406 21.08 17.39 -6.02
N SER A 407 22.33 16.95 -5.94
CA SER A 407 23.16 16.56 -7.09
C SER A 407 23.24 15.04 -7.26
N GLU A 408 22.79 14.27 -6.26
CA GLU A 408 22.65 12.81 -6.32
C GLU A 408 21.48 12.43 -7.24
N PRO A 409 21.51 11.25 -7.89
CA PRO A 409 20.35 10.70 -8.59
C PRO A 409 19.13 10.70 -7.68
N PHE A 410 17.97 11.10 -8.19
CA PHE A 410 16.77 11.23 -7.36
C PHE A 410 15.55 10.50 -7.93
N PHE A 411 14.71 10.03 -7.02
CA PHE A 411 13.37 9.54 -7.27
C PHE A 411 12.38 10.55 -6.69
N ALA A 412 11.46 11.06 -7.50
CA ALA A 412 10.43 11.97 -7.04
C ALA A 412 9.05 11.47 -7.46
N HIS A 413 8.14 11.37 -6.51
CA HIS A 413 6.74 11.03 -6.73
C HIS A 413 5.87 12.24 -6.34
N VAL A 414 4.99 12.68 -7.24
CA VAL A 414 4.02 13.75 -6.98
C VAL A 414 2.65 13.33 -7.49
N HIS A 415 1.63 13.49 -6.64
CA HIS A 415 0.23 13.20 -6.95
C HIS A 415 -0.60 14.48 -6.88
N PHE A 416 -1.11 14.94 -8.03
CA PHE A 416 -1.86 16.18 -8.18
C PHE A 416 -3.37 15.94 -8.06
N LEU A 417 -4.07 16.85 -7.37
CA LEU A 417 -5.49 16.76 -7.04
C LEU A 417 -6.41 17.60 -7.92
N GLY A 418 -5.89 18.35 -8.89
CA GLY A 418 -6.68 19.26 -9.72
C GLY A 418 -7.88 18.61 -10.40
N THR A 419 -7.78 17.33 -10.73
CA THR A 419 -8.83 16.50 -11.36
C THR A 419 -9.57 15.58 -10.37
N HIS A 420 -9.30 15.67 -9.07
CA HIS A 420 -9.94 14.84 -8.05
C HIS A 420 -11.39 15.28 -7.77
N GLY A 421 -12.28 14.30 -7.63
CA GLY A 421 -13.61 14.50 -7.06
C GLY A 421 -14.62 15.20 -7.99
N PRO A 422 -15.80 15.58 -7.45
CA PRO A 422 -16.93 16.03 -8.25
C PRO A 422 -16.85 17.50 -8.67
N THR A 423 -15.97 18.30 -8.08
CA THR A 423 -15.92 19.76 -8.28
C THR A 423 -14.50 20.21 -8.54
N PHE A 424 -14.28 20.92 -9.65
CA PHE A 424 -12.95 21.39 -10.05
C PHE A 424 -12.80 22.90 -9.91
N HIS A 425 -11.62 23.34 -9.49
CA HIS A 425 -11.29 24.75 -9.26
C HIS A 425 -10.05 25.18 -10.05
N PRO A 426 -10.08 25.12 -11.40
CA PRO A 426 -8.92 25.49 -12.21
C PRO A 426 -8.61 26.98 -12.05
N ALA A 427 -7.33 27.31 -11.93
CA ALA A 427 -6.82 28.67 -11.83
C ALA A 427 -7.09 29.48 -13.11
N LYS A 428 -7.08 28.81 -14.27
CA LYS A 428 -7.38 29.40 -15.57
C LYS A 428 -8.53 28.64 -16.24
N ARG A 429 -9.57 29.36 -16.66
CA ARG A 429 -10.73 28.81 -17.37
C ARG A 429 -10.61 29.06 -18.87
N THR A 430 -10.45 27.99 -19.65
CA THR A 430 -10.42 28.01 -21.11
C THR A 430 -11.72 27.42 -21.69
N PHE A 431 -12.12 26.24 -21.23
CA PHE A 431 -13.35 25.55 -21.68
C PHE A 431 -14.58 25.98 -20.86
N SER A 432 -14.38 26.32 -19.58
CA SER A 432 -15.43 26.75 -18.64
C SER A 432 -15.59 28.27 -18.53
N ALA A 433 -14.97 29.04 -19.43
CA ALA A 433 -15.08 30.50 -19.42
C ALA A 433 -16.55 30.96 -19.47
N GLY A 434 -16.95 31.81 -18.50
CA GLY A 434 -18.32 32.31 -18.37
C GLY A 434 -19.37 31.30 -17.91
N LYS A 435 -18.96 30.10 -17.45
CA LYS A 435 -19.86 29.06 -16.98
C LYS A 435 -19.79 28.90 -15.46
N GLU A 436 -20.86 28.36 -14.90
CA GLU A 436 -20.92 27.89 -13.52
C GLU A 436 -20.88 26.36 -13.50
N GLN A 437 -20.35 25.79 -12.41
CA GLN A 437 -20.29 24.35 -12.23
C GLN A 437 -21.58 23.90 -11.53
N ASP A 438 -22.63 23.69 -12.32
CA ASP A 438 -23.99 23.40 -11.88
C ASP A 438 -24.25 21.93 -11.53
N ARG A 439 -23.29 21.04 -11.83
CA ARG A 439 -23.36 19.61 -11.57
C ARG A 439 -22.00 19.01 -11.25
N ALA A 440 -22.02 17.88 -10.54
CA ALA A 440 -20.83 17.08 -10.30
C ALA A 440 -20.19 16.62 -11.63
N PHE A 441 -18.86 16.59 -11.65
CA PHE A 441 -18.03 16.19 -12.79
C PHE A 441 -18.31 17.00 -14.07
N HIS A 442 -18.56 18.31 -13.93
CA HIS A 442 -18.86 19.17 -15.07
C HIS A 442 -17.71 19.12 -16.11
N PRO A 443 -17.99 18.72 -17.37
CA PRO A 443 -16.95 18.38 -18.33
C PRO A 443 -16.02 19.55 -18.65
N ASP A 444 -16.56 20.76 -18.79
CA ASP A 444 -15.74 21.93 -19.12
C ASP A 444 -14.76 22.33 -18.00
N PHE A 445 -15.15 22.12 -16.73
CA PHE A 445 -14.28 22.42 -15.58
C PHE A 445 -13.23 21.32 -15.39
N LEU A 446 -13.59 20.05 -15.65
CA LEU A 446 -12.64 18.94 -15.69
C LEU A 446 -11.61 19.12 -16.80
N ASP A 447 -12.05 19.53 -18.00
CA ASP A 447 -11.16 19.77 -19.14
C ASP A 447 -10.16 20.90 -18.84
N ASP A 448 -10.58 21.95 -18.12
CA ASP A 448 -9.70 23.01 -17.65
C ASP A 448 -8.70 22.52 -16.58
N ALA A 449 -9.15 21.71 -15.62
CA ALA A 449 -8.26 21.10 -14.63
C ALA A 449 -7.24 20.15 -15.27
N THR A 450 -7.65 19.39 -16.29
CA THR A 450 -6.79 18.50 -17.08
C THR A 450 -5.71 19.30 -17.81
N LEU A 451 -6.08 20.43 -18.42
CA LEU A 451 -5.13 21.34 -19.07
C LEU A 451 -4.16 21.98 -18.07
N GLU A 452 -4.60 22.24 -16.83
CA GLU A 452 -3.73 22.74 -15.78
C GLU A 452 -2.72 21.69 -15.29
N PHE A 453 -3.10 20.41 -15.26
CA PHE A 453 -2.18 19.30 -15.01
C PHE A 453 -1.13 19.18 -16.13
N ASP A 454 -1.55 19.22 -17.40
CA ASP A 454 -0.67 19.20 -18.57
C ASP A 454 0.40 20.33 -18.50
N GLN A 455 -0.02 21.53 -18.12
CA GLN A 455 0.88 22.69 -17.92
C GLN A 455 1.88 22.47 -16.78
N ARG A 456 1.47 21.86 -15.66
CA ARG A 456 2.40 21.56 -14.56
C ARG A 456 3.48 20.57 -14.97
N VAL A 457 3.11 19.54 -15.74
CA VAL A 457 4.08 18.58 -16.29
C VAL A 457 5.06 19.32 -17.22
N ARG A 458 4.55 20.18 -18.12
CA ARG A 458 5.38 21.00 -19.01
C ARG A 458 6.39 21.84 -18.25
N ASP A 459 5.93 22.59 -17.25
CA ASP A 459 6.75 23.58 -16.55
C ASP A 459 7.87 22.89 -15.75
N PHE A 460 7.59 21.74 -15.14
CA PHE A 460 8.64 20.95 -14.46
C PHE A 460 9.66 20.35 -15.44
N LEU A 461 9.21 19.81 -16.58
CA LEU A 461 10.12 19.26 -17.60
C LEU A 461 10.95 20.35 -18.28
N ALA A 462 10.41 21.57 -18.43
CA ALA A 462 11.15 22.73 -18.90
C ALA A 462 12.30 23.09 -17.95
N ASP A 463 12.06 23.13 -16.63
CA ASP A 463 13.11 23.35 -15.63
C ASP A 463 14.21 22.25 -15.67
N LEU A 464 13.83 20.97 -15.83
CA LEU A 464 14.81 19.90 -16.02
C LEU A 464 15.62 20.07 -17.31
N ARG A 465 15.01 20.57 -18.39
CA ARG A 465 15.68 20.82 -19.66
C ARG A 465 16.68 21.97 -19.54
N GLU A 466 16.27 23.09 -18.95
CA GLU A 466 17.12 24.27 -18.71
C GLU A 466 18.34 23.92 -17.86
N ARG A 467 18.20 23.00 -16.90
CA ARG A 467 19.29 22.52 -16.05
C ARG A 467 20.13 21.37 -16.67
N GLY A 468 19.84 20.94 -17.90
CA GLY A 468 20.54 19.80 -18.54
C GLY A 468 20.37 18.48 -17.78
N LEU A 469 19.22 18.29 -17.13
CA LEU A 469 18.87 17.08 -16.37
C LEU A 469 17.89 16.19 -17.13
N LEU A 470 17.09 16.76 -18.04
CA LEU A 470 16.02 16.03 -18.72
C LEU A 470 16.54 14.79 -19.47
N ASP A 471 17.71 14.85 -20.12
CA ASP A 471 18.24 13.71 -20.89
C ASP A 471 18.72 12.53 -20.04
N ARG A 472 18.95 12.76 -18.74
CA ARG A 472 19.27 11.70 -17.77
C ARG A 472 18.11 11.40 -16.82
N THR A 473 16.89 11.77 -17.21
CA THR A 473 15.69 11.60 -16.38
C THR A 473 14.67 10.71 -17.09
N LEU A 474 14.27 9.64 -16.43
CA LEU A 474 13.06 8.89 -16.73
C LEU A 474 11.86 9.68 -16.19
N VAL A 475 10.92 10.02 -17.07
CA VAL A 475 9.66 10.66 -16.68
C VAL A 475 8.51 9.69 -16.92
N VAL A 476 7.71 9.45 -15.88
CA VAL A 476 6.48 8.67 -15.94
C VAL A 476 5.30 9.60 -15.63
N VAL A 477 4.38 9.74 -16.58
CA VAL A 477 3.12 10.48 -16.39
C VAL A 477 1.98 9.47 -16.33
N TYR A 478 1.12 9.58 -15.33
CA TYR A 478 0.03 8.62 -15.11
C TYR A 478 -1.22 9.27 -14.49
N SER A 479 -2.32 8.52 -14.42
CA SER A 479 -3.42 8.77 -13.46
C SER A 479 -3.60 7.57 -12.54
N ASP A 480 -3.88 7.81 -11.26
CA ASP A 480 -4.01 6.75 -10.26
C ASP A 480 -5.23 5.85 -10.50
N HIS A 481 -6.37 6.42 -10.86
CA HIS A 481 -7.58 5.71 -11.27
C HIS A 481 -8.39 6.51 -12.29
N GLY A 482 -9.41 5.87 -12.84
CA GLY A 482 -10.39 6.54 -13.68
C GLY A 482 -11.32 7.42 -12.86
N ARG A 483 -12.03 8.30 -13.55
CA ARG A 483 -13.02 9.21 -12.97
C ARG A 483 -14.14 8.42 -12.29
N GLU A 484 -14.73 9.00 -11.23
CA GLU A 484 -15.78 8.35 -10.44
C GLU A 484 -15.32 7.00 -9.85
N TYR A 485 -14.03 6.88 -9.51
CA TYR A 485 -13.44 5.68 -8.90
C TYR A 485 -13.54 4.42 -9.78
N ARG A 486 -13.69 4.59 -11.10
CA ARG A 486 -13.85 3.49 -12.05
C ARG A 486 -12.51 2.78 -12.29
N VAL A 487 -12.55 1.46 -12.19
CA VAL A 487 -11.39 0.57 -12.45
C VAL A 487 -11.38 -0.05 -13.84
N HIS A 488 -12.50 0.09 -14.55
CA HIS A 488 -12.71 -0.48 -15.88
C HIS A 488 -12.51 0.56 -16.98
N ALA A 489 -12.05 1.77 -16.66
CA ALA A 489 -11.69 2.80 -17.62
C ALA A 489 -10.15 2.89 -17.73
N PRO A 490 -9.57 2.99 -18.95
CA PRO A 490 -8.15 3.24 -19.10
C PRO A 490 -7.74 4.60 -18.52
N VAL A 491 -6.56 4.63 -17.90
CA VAL A 491 -5.90 5.83 -17.40
C VAL A 491 -4.76 6.23 -18.34
N PRO A 492 -4.41 7.52 -18.47
CA PRO A 492 -3.21 7.91 -19.20
C PRO A 492 -1.98 7.27 -18.55
N LEU A 493 -1.06 6.75 -19.38
CA LEU A 493 0.24 6.24 -18.94
C LEU A 493 1.28 6.46 -20.04
N LEU A 494 2.34 7.18 -19.72
CA LEU A 494 3.40 7.54 -20.66
C LEU A 494 4.77 7.47 -19.97
N PHE A 495 5.76 6.91 -20.67
CA PHE A 495 7.15 6.81 -20.23
C PHE A 495 8.06 7.55 -21.21
N ARG A 496 8.68 8.65 -20.77
CA ARG A 496 9.80 9.28 -21.49
C ARG A 496 11.11 8.69 -20.94
N LEU A 497 11.75 7.84 -21.73
CA LEU A 497 13.04 7.24 -21.36
C LEU A 497 14.17 8.29 -21.35
N PRO A 498 15.24 8.08 -20.57
CA PRO A 498 16.45 8.90 -20.66
C PRO A 498 16.92 9.03 -22.11
N GLY A 499 17.30 10.24 -22.51
CA GLY A 499 17.71 10.59 -23.87
C GLY A 499 16.60 10.53 -24.94
N GLY A 500 15.34 10.30 -24.56
CA GLY A 500 14.23 10.15 -25.53
C GLY A 500 14.42 8.96 -26.47
N GLN A 501 15.14 7.92 -26.02
CA GLN A 501 15.67 6.84 -26.86
C GLN A 501 14.61 5.94 -27.51
N ARG A 502 13.34 6.05 -27.12
CA ARG A 502 12.27 5.21 -27.65
C ARG A 502 10.98 6.00 -27.80
N ARG A 503 10.33 5.80 -28.95
CA ARG A 503 9.03 6.37 -29.30
C ARG A 503 8.15 5.28 -29.86
N GLU A 504 7.05 4.99 -29.20
CA GLU A 504 6.05 4.04 -29.67
C GLU A 504 4.71 4.24 -28.98
N ARG A 505 3.63 3.78 -29.62
CA ARG A 505 2.31 3.64 -28.98
C ARG A 505 2.05 2.14 -28.82
N VAL A 506 1.89 1.69 -27.57
CA VAL A 506 1.73 0.28 -27.20
C VAL A 506 0.24 -0.02 -27.05
N PRO A 507 -0.36 -0.86 -27.94
CA PRO A 507 -1.78 -1.22 -27.86
C PRO A 507 -2.07 -2.28 -26.79
N GLY A 508 -1.03 -2.93 -26.27
CA GLY A 508 -1.13 -3.98 -25.25
C GLY A 508 -1.78 -3.49 -23.95
N THR A 509 -2.50 -4.39 -23.28
CA THR A 509 -3.14 -4.11 -21.99
C THR A 509 -2.10 -4.16 -20.87
N VAL A 510 -1.94 -3.05 -20.15
CA VAL A 510 -0.99 -2.88 -19.04
C VAL A 510 -1.71 -2.40 -17.77
N GLN A 511 -1.04 -2.49 -16.62
CA GLN A 511 -1.59 -2.06 -15.34
C GLN A 511 -0.57 -1.21 -14.57
N LEU A 512 -1.04 -0.34 -13.66
CA LEU A 512 -0.12 0.51 -12.87
C LEU A 512 0.84 -0.29 -11.98
N VAL A 513 0.49 -1.52 -11.59
CA VAL A 513 1.37 -2.48 -10.90
C VAL A 513 2.66 -2.78 -11.69
N ASP A 514 2.65 -2.57 -13.01
CA ASP A 514 3.80 -2.76 -13.89
C ASP A 514 4.79 -1.59 -13.86
N VAL A 515 4.43 -0.45 -13.25
CA VAL A 515 5.26 0.77 -13.24
C VAL A 515 6.55 0.57 -12.44
N ALA A 516 6.45 0.08 -11.20
CA ALA A 516 7.63 -0.19 -10.37
C ALA A 516 8.66 -1.13 -11.02
N PRO A 517 8.29 -2.32 -11.52
CA PRO A 517 9.25 -3.21 -12.18
C PRO A 517 9.81 -2.62 -13.48
N THR A 518 9.04 -1.80 -14.21
CA THR A 518 9.54 -1.09 -15.40
C THR A 518 10.57 -0.02 -15.04
N ILE A 519 10.40 0.71 -13.95
CA ILE A 519 11.39 1.69 -13.47
C ILE A 519 12.69 0.99 -13.08
N LEU A 520 12.62 -0.15 -12.40
CA LEU A 520 13.80 -0.94 -12.05
C LEU A 520 14.53 -1.46 -13.30
N GLU A 521 13.79 -1.90 -14.32
CA GLU A 521 14.33 -2.30 -15.62
C GLU A 521 15.13 -1.15 -16.27
N VAL A 522 14.58 0.08 -16.31
CA VAL A 522 15.28 1.26 -16.85
C VAL A 522 16.50 1.63 -16.01
N ALA A 523 16.43 1.51 -14.69
CA ALA A 523 17.54 1.82 -13.79
C ALA A 523 18.64 0.73 -13.78
N GLY A 524 18.43 -0.39 -14.49
CA GLY A 524 19.36 -1.52 -14.48
C GLY A 524 19.48 -2.22 -13.13
N ILE A 525 18.41 -2.15 -12.32
CA ILE A 525 18.29 -2.80 -11.01
C ILE A 525 17.42 -4.06 -11.18
N PRO A 526 17.83 -5.24 -10.64
CA PRO A 526 17.01 -6.44 -10.77
C PRO A 526 15.62 -6.28 -10.17
N VAL A 527 14.61 -6.72 -10.92
CA VAL A 527 13.22 -6.76 -10.48
C VAL A 527 13.05 -7.91 -9.49
N PRO A 528 12.63 -7.66 -8.24
CA PRO A 528 12.43 -8.72 -7.26
C PRO A 528 11.25 -9.63 -7.61
N GLU A 529 11.36 -10.92 -7.30
CA GLU A 529 10.30 -11.92 -7.56
C GLU A 529 8.98 -11.64 -6.84
N TRP A 530 8.99 -10.84 -5.78
CA TRP A 530 7.78 -10.46 -5.05
C TRP A 530 6.97 -9.35 -5.74
N MET A 531 7.51 -8.69 -6.77
CA MET A 531 6.72 -7.78 -7.62
C MET A 531 5.84 -8.62 -8.54
N GLU A 532 4.54 -8.37 -8.50
CA GLU A 532 3.54 -9.05 -9.32
C GLU A 532 3.37 -8.42 -10.71
N GLY A 533 3.73 -7.14 -10.84
CA GLY A 533 3.78 -6.47 -12.14
C GLY A 533 4.94 -6.96 -13.01
N VAL A 534 4.85 -6.69 -14.31
CA VAL A 534 5.86 -7.09 -15.29
C VAL A 534 6.56 -5.87 -15.91
N PRO A 535 7.87 -5.94 -16.22
CA PRO A 535 8.55 -4.86 -16.92
C PRO A 535 8.01 -4.67 -18.34
N LEU A 536 7.68 -3.42 -18.70
CA LEU A 536 6.95 -3.13 -19.93
C LEU A 536 7.85 -2.88 -21.16
N LEU A 537 9.14 -2.59 -21.00
CA LEU A 537 9.95 -2.13 -22.14
C LEU A 537 10.53 -3.29 -22.93
N ARG A 538 11.04 -4.36 -22.29
CA ARG A 538 11.56 -5.52 -23.04
C ARG A 538 10.48 -6.49 -23.49
N THR A 539 9.41 -6.62 -22.71
CA THR A 539 8.38 -7.65 -22.92
C THR A 539 7.00 -7.04 -22.62
N ALA A 540 6.55 -6.13 -23.47
CA ALA A 540 5.22 -5.54 -23.32
C ALA A 540 4.14 -6.64 -23.35
N PRO A 541 3.20 -6.66 -22.40
CA PRO A 541 2.11 -7.63 -22.39
C PRO A 541 1.26 -7.55 -23.65
N GLY A 542 0.84 -8.71 -24.16
CA GLY A 542 -0.07 -8.78 -25.30
C GLY A 542 -1.47 -8.20 -25.00
N PRO A 543 -2.27 -7.94 -26.05
CA PRO A 543 -3.60 -7.32 -25.92
C PRO A 543 -4.61 -8.14 -25.09
N CYS A 544 -4.36 -9.43 -24.91
CA CYS A 544 -5.26 -10.36 -24.22
C CYS A 544 -4.99 -10.50 -22.71
N ARG A 545 -4.10 -9.71 -22.12
CA ARG A 545 -3.85 -9.72 -20.67
C ARG A 545 -5.11 -9.32 -19.90
N TYR A 546 -5.43 -10.06 -18.84
CA TYR A 546 -6.50 -9.69 -17.91
C TYR A 546 -6.02 -8.60 -16.94
N VAL A 547 -6.94 -7.71 -16.59
CA VAL A 547 -6.74 -6.63 -15.62
C VAL A 547 -7.42 -7.04 -14.32
N LEU A 548 -6.62 -7.25 -13.27
CA LEU A 548 -7.13 -7.45 -11.91
C LEU A 548 -7.10 -6.13 -11.14
N SER A 549 -8.25 -5.69 -10.66
CA SER A 549 -8.42 -4.45 -9.89
C SER A 549 -9.34 -4.64 -8.69
N THR A 550 -9.38 -3.67 -7.77
CA THR A 550 -10.32 -3.65 -6.64
C THR A 550 -11.14 -2.36 -6.61
N SER A 551 -12.41 -2.45 -6.24
CA SER A 551 -13.29 -1.28 -6.07
C SER A 551 -13.98 -1.33 -4.72
N LEU A 552 -14.37 -0.17 -4.18
CA LEU A 552 -15.09 -0.14 -2.92
C LEU A 552 -16.45 -0.84 -3.06
N GLY A 553 -16.76 -1.72 -2.11
CA GLY A 553 -18.08 -2.33 -1.93
C GLY A 553 -18.86 -1.72 -0.76
N GLY A 554 -18.31 -0.74 -0.05
CA GLY A 554 -18.94 -0.13 1.13
C GLY A 554 -20.05 0.85 0.77
N ARG A 555 -20.99 1.05 1.70
CA ARG A 555 -22.08 2.02 1.55
C ARG A 555 -21.53 3.42 1.81
N LEU A 556 -21.69 4.32 0.85
CA LEU A 556 -21.44 5.74 1.06
C LEU A 556 -22.51 6.30 2.01
N VAL A 557 -22.08 6.84 3.14
CA VAL A 557 -22.92 7.50 4.13
C VAL A 557 -22.54 8.95 4.17
N GLU A 558 -23.48 9.80 3.81
CA GLU A 558 -23.33 11.25 3.94
C GLU A 558 -23.34 11.63 5.42
N GLN A 559 -22.34 12.38 5.84
CA GLN A 559 -22.18 12.87 7.20
C GLN A 559 -22.88 14.22 7.36
N PRO A 560 -23.25 14.61 8.59
CA PRO A 560 -23.90 15.90 8.86
C PRO A 560 -23.10 17.14 8.42
N ASP A 561 -21.79 17.00 8.20
CA ASP A 561 -20.89 18.05 7.71
C ASP A 561 -20.79 18.11 6.16
N GLY A 562 -21.57 17.28 5.45
CA GLY A 562 -21.54 17.15 3.99
C GLY A 562 -20.42 16.28 3.44
N SER A 563 -19.54 15.73 4.30
CA SER A 563 -18.54 14.75 3.87
C SER A 563 -19.17 13.37 3.66
N THR A 564 -18.55 12.52 2.86
CA THR A 564 -19.02 11.14 2.67
C THR A 564 -18.07 10.16 3.36
N ARG A 565 -18.62 9.29 4.19
CA ARG A 565 -17.89 8.20 4.85
C ARG A 565 -18.30 6.87 4.25
N VAL A 566 -17.33 5.99 4.00
CA VAL A 566 -17.62 4.63 3.56
C VAL A 566 -17.84 3.74 4.78
N GLU A 567 -19.01 3.12 4.89
CA GLU A 567 -19.29 2.07 5.85
C GLU A 567 -18.96 0.70 5.26
N PHE A 568 -18.20 -0.10 6.02
CA PHE A 568 -17.75 -1.43 5.63
C PHE A 568 -18.42 -2.52 6.48
N SER A 569 -18.71 -3.66 5.86
CA SER A 569 -19.28 -4.84 6.54
C SER A 569 -18.25 -5.99 6.64
N PRO A 570 -18.26 -6.79 7.73
CA PRO A 570 -17.43 -7.99 7.84
C PRO A 570 -17.68 -8.99 6.71
N PRO A 571 -16.70 -9.87 6.35
CA PRO A 571 -15.44 -10.17 7.05
C PRO A 571 -14.17 -9.56 6.43
N TRP A 572 -14.26 -8.98 5.23
CA TRP A 572 -13.13 -8.39 4.49
C TRP A 572 -13.37 -6.91 4.19
N PHE A 573 -13.85 -6.21 5.22
CA PHE A 573 -14.29 -4.83 5.28
C PHE A 573 -13.69 -3.90 4.20
N SER A 574 -12.37 -3.82 4.08
CA SER A 574 -11.72 -2.87 3.15
C SER A 574 -11.47 -3.38 1.74
N LEU A 575 -11.48 -4.70 1.49
CA LEU A 575 -11.19 -5.27 0.17
C LEU A 575 -12.32 -5.01 -0.85
N GLY A 576 -13.53 -4.75 -0.36
CA GLY A 576 -14.68 -4.40 -1.20
C GLY A 576 -14.96 -5.45 -2.27
N ARG A 577 -14.79 -5.08 -3.54
CA ARG A 577 -14.99 -5.94 -4.71
C ARG A 577 -13.65 -6.18 -5.42
N LEU A 578 -13.41 -7.41 -5.85
CA LEU A 578 -12.38 -7.71 -6.84
C LEU A 578 -13.02 -7.72 -8.23
N GLU A 579 -12.33 -7.15 -9.20
CA GLU A 579 -12.79 -7.06 -10.57
C GLU A 579 -11.74 -7.62 -11.52
N LEU A 580 -12.18 -8.51 -12.42
CA LEU A 580 -11.37 -9.04 -13.51
C LEU A 580 -11.95 -8.53 -14.82
N LEU A 581 -11.21 -7.65 -15.48
CA LEU A 581 -11.53 -7.17 -16.81
C LEU A 581 -10.71 -7.94 -17.84
N GLY A 582 -11.39 -8.50 -18.84
CA GLY A 582 -10.78 -9.10 -20.01
C GLY A 582 -11.49 -8.66 -21.29
N PRO A 583 -10.97 -9.06 -22.46
CA PRO A 583 -11.58 -8.69 -23.74
C PRO A 583 -13.04 -9.16 -23.82
N GLY A 584 -13.98 -8.20 -23.81
CA GLY A 584 -15.40 -8.46 -23.93
C GLY A 584 -16.10 -9.07 -22.71
N ALA A 585 -15.42 -9.20 -21.55
CA ALA A 585 -16.08 -9.63 -20.32
C ALA A 585 -15.47 -8.97 -19.07
N ARG A 586 -16.33 -8.75 -18.09
CA ARG A 586 -15.98 -8.28 -16.75
C ARG A 586 -16.61 -9.21 -15.73
N TRP A 587 -15.82 -9.64 -14.76
CA TRP A 587 -16.26 -10.44 -13.64
C TRP A 587 -16.00 -9.69 -12.34
N VAL A 588 -16.92 -9.83 -11.39
CA VAL A 588 -16.87 -9.15 -10.09
C VAL A 588 -17.07 -10.18 -9.00
N LEU A 589 -16.19 -10.18 -8.01
CA LEU A 589 -16.35 -10.90 -6.75
C LEU A 589 -16.60 -9.88 -5.64
N ASP A 590 -17.79 -9.90 -5.04
CA ASP A 590 -18.10 -9.07 -3.87
C ASP A 590 -17.52 -9.71 -2.60
N ALA A 591 -16.29 -9.34 -2.29
CA ALA A 591 -15.59 -9.82 -1.11
C ALA A 591 -16.28 -9.35 0.20
N ALA A 592 -17.06 -8.26 0.17
CA ALA A 592 -17.73 -7.73 1.33
C ALA A 592 -19.05 -8.46 1.65
N HIS A 593 -19.83 -8.87 0.63
CA HIS A 593 -21.19 -9.39 0.85
C HIS A 593 -21.46 -10.79 0.29
N SER A 594 -20.99 -11.11 -0.91
CA SER A 594 -21.29 -12.37 -1.59
C SER A 594 -20.02 -12.94 -2.22
N ARG A 595 -19.50 -14.04 -1.67
CA ARG A 595 -18.32 -14.75 -2.21
C ARG A 595 -18.56 -15.41 -3.58
N GLU A 596 -19.59 -14.99 -4.28
CA GLU A 596 -19.97 -15.42 -5.62
C GLU A 596 -19.31 -14.48 -6.65
N VAL A 597 -18.82 -15.08 -7.72
CA VAL A 597 -18.41 -14.34 -8.90
C VAL A 597 -19.64 -14.06 -9.75
N ARG A 598 -19.80 -12.83 -10.21
CA ARG A 598 -20.93 -12.41 -11.05
C ARG A 598 -20.42 -11.61 -12.26
N PRO A 599 -21.14 -11.63 -13.40
CA PRO A 599 -20.81 -10.75 -14.50
C PRO A 599 -21.00 -9.28 -14.07
N GLY A 600 -20.08 -8.41 -14.49
CA GLY A 600 -20.18 -6.96 -14.30
C GLY A 600 -20.56 -6.26 -15.61
N GLU A 601 -21.18 -5.07 -15.49
CA GLU A 601 -21.48 -4.24 -16.66
C GLU A 601 -20.19 -3.79 -17.35
N MET A 602 -20.13 -3.91 -18.68
CA MET A 602 -19.03 -3.41 -19.49
C MET A 602 -19.29 -1.95 -19.87
N ASP A 603 -18.31 -1.08 -19.69
CA ASP A 603 -18.35 0.26 -20.29
C ASP A 603 -18.18 0.12 -21.81
N PRO A 604 -19.16 0.54 -22.63
CA PRO A 604 -19.10 0.42 -24.09
C PRO A 604 -17.90 1.12 -24.72
N SER A 605 -17.33 2.13 -24.03
CA SER A 605 -16.13 2.85 -24.47
C SER A 605 -14.84 2.03 -24.32
N VAL A 606 -14.89 0.91 -23.59
CA VAL A 606 -13.78 -0.02 -23.41
C VAL A 606 -13.99 -1.25 -24.29
N ALA A 607 -14.02 -1.01 -25.60
CA ALA A 607 -14.09 -2.09 -26.58
C ALA A 607 -12.91 -3.07 -26.42
N ALA A 608 -13.15 -4.36 -26.69
CA ALA A 608 -12.07 -5.30 -26.91
C ALA A 608 -11.14 -4.77 -28.01
N PRO A 609 -9.81 -4.97 -27.92
CA PRO A 609 -8.88 -4.44 -28.90
C PRO A 609 -9.30 -4.83 -30.32
N SER A 610 -9.49 -3.82 -31.18
CA SER A 610 -9.78 -4.00 -32.60
C SER A 610 -8.48 -4.00 -33.39
N ASP A 611 -7.49 -4.81 -33.01
CA ASP A 611 -6.20 -4.85 -33.69
C ASP A 611 -6.01 -6.18 -34.43
N GLY A 612 -6.11 -6.11 -35.76
CA GLY A 612 -5.13 -6.67 -36.69
C GLY A 612 -4.78 -8.16 -36.66
N GLY A 613 -5.53 -9.03 -35.96
CA GLY A 613 -5.39 -10.50 -36.05
C GLY A 613 -5.34 -11.26 -34.72
N ALA A 614 -5.17 -10.61 -33.57
CA ALA A 614 -5.14 -11.29 -32.27
C ALA A 614 -6.57 -11.53 -31.74
N ARG A 615 -7.05 -12.78 -31.82
CA ARG A 615 -8.37 -13.18 -31.26
C ARG A 615 -8.25 -13.41 -29.76
N CYS A 616 -8.58 -12.41 -28.96
CA CYS A 616 -8.62 -12.56 -27.51
C CYS A 616 -9.95 -13.14 -27.04
N CYS A 617 -9.90 -14.26 -26.32
CA CYS A 617 -11.10 -14.87 -25.75
C CYS A 617 -11.48 -14.22 -24.41
N PRO A 618 -12.77 -13.93 -24.16
CA PRO A 618 -13.22 -13.45 -22.87
C PRO A 618 -12.82 -14.43 -21.75
N PRO A 619 -12.51 -14.00 -20.52
CA PRO A 619 -12.35 -14.91 -19.39
C PRO A 619 -13.68 -15.63 -19.06
N SER A 620 -13.64 -16.92 -18.70
CA SER A 620 -14.80 -17.61 -18.12
C SER A 620 -15.02 -17.20 -16.65
N ILE A 621 -16.18 -17.53 -16.07
CA ILE A 621 -16.46 -17.25 -14.66
C ILE A 621 -15.52 -18.03 -13.76
N GLU A 622 -15.12 -19.22 -14.21
CA GLU A 622 -14.23 -20.17 -13.55
C GLU A 622 -12.78 -19.68 -13.57
N GLU A 623 -12.33 -19.15 -14.72
CA GLU A 623 -11.05 -18.47 -14.83
C GLU A 623 -10.99 -17.22 -13.96
N ALA A 624 -12.08 -16.44 -13.93
CA ALA A 624 -12.18 -15.29 -13.04
C ALA A 624 -12.12 -15.71 -11.57
N ALA A 625 -12.86 -16.75 -11.20
CA ALA A 625 -12.88 -17.32 -9.86
C ALA A 625 -11.50 -17.84 -9.45
N ALA A 626 -10.75 -18.49 -10.35
CA ALA A 626 -9.39 -18.94 -10.12
C ALA A 626 -8.41 -17.78 -9.91
N VAL A 627 -8.50 -16.73 -10.73
CA VAL A 627 -7.69 -15.50 -10.58
C VAL A 627 -7.98 -14.82 -9.26
N PHE A 628 -9.25 -14.66 -8.88
CA PHE A 628 -9.63 -14.09 -7.59
C PHE A 628 -9.15 -14.95 -6.42
N ALA A 629 -9.32 -16.27 -6.48
CA ALA A 629 -8.86 -17.17 -5.44
C ALA A 629 -7.33 -17.15 -5.29
N ALA A 630 -6.58 -17.02 -6.39
CA ALA A 630 -5.12 -16.87 -6.35
C ALA A 630 -4.70 -15.53 -5.74
N ALA A 631 -5.37 -14.43 -6.09
CA ALA A 631 -5.13 -13.10 -5.51
C ALA A 631 -5.40 -13.09 -4.00
N LEU A 632 -6.55 -13.63 -3.58
CA LEU A 632 -6.93 -13.74 -2.17
C LEU A 632 -5.97 -14.63 -1.37
N ARG A 633 -5.54 -15.78 -1.93
CA ARG A 633 -4.57 -16.66 -1.27
C ARG A 633 -3.21 -15.98 -1.09
N ARG A 634 -2.71 -15.26 -2.10
CA ARG A 634 -1.48 -14.47 -2.00
C ARG A 634 -1.57 -13.39 -0.92
N GLY A 635 -2.72 -12.73 -0.85
CA GLY A 635 -3.04 -11.82 0.23
C GLY A 635 -3.21 -12.48 1.59
N GLY A 636 -3.18 -13.81 1.72
CA GLY A 636 -3.38 -14.53 2.99
C GLY A 636 -4.83 -14.53 3.50
N TYR A 637 -5.81 -14.29 2.63
CA TYR A 637 -7.22 -14.40 2.97
C TYR A 637 -7.61 -15.89 3.04
N PRO A 638 -8.44 -16.31 4.01
CA PRO A 638 -8.90 -17.68 4.11
C PRO A 638 -9.90 -17.98 2.98
N VAL A 639 -9.44 -18.65 1.92
CA VAL A 639 -10.28 -19.08 0.80
C VAL A 639 -10.60 -20.57 0.99
N ARG A 640 -11.87 -20.90 1.27
CA ARG A 640 -12.36 -22.28 1.12
C ARG A 640 -12.52 -22.53 -0.37
N HIS A 641 -11.92 -23.62 -0.84
CA HIS A 641 -11.89 -24.14 -2.22
C HIS A 641 -12.90 -23.44 -3.15
N VAL A 642 -12.40 -22.59 -4.04
CA VAL A 642 -13.15 -22.15 -5.21
C VAL A 642 -12.79 -23.17 -6.26
N ASP A 643 -13.62 -24.21 -6.38
CA ASP A 643 -13.46 -25.23 -7.41
C ASP A 643 -14.61 -25.06 -8.40
N PRO A 644 -14.36 -24.41 -9.54
CA PRO A 644 -15.27 -24.49 -10.64
C PRO A 644 -14.66 -25.46 -11.64
N GLY A 645 -15.08 -26.72 -11.59
CA GLY A 645 -14.60 -27.71 -12.55
C GLY A 645 -14.73 -27.18 -13.97
N PHE A 646 -13.66 -27.28 -14.77
CA PHE A 646 -13.66 -26.84 -16.16
C PHE A 646 -14.75 -27.58 -16.94
N SER A 647 -15.79 -26.85 -17.28
CA SER A 647 -17.01 -27.44 -17.82
C SER A 647 -16.94 -27.62 -19.33
N ARG A 648 -17.77 -28.52 -19.85
CA ARG A 648 -17.96 -28.75 -21.27
C ARG A 648 -18.42 -27.49 -22.01
N GLY A 649 -19.27 -26.69 -21.36
CA GLY A 649 -19.75 -25.39 -21.86
C GLY A 649 -18.62 -24.38 -22.03
N GLU A 650 -17.69 -24.32 -21.09
CA GLU A 650 -16.52 -23.44 -21.19
C GLU A 650 -15.57 -23.86 -22.31
N ALA A 651 -15.36 -25.16 -22.47
CA ALA A 651 -14.57 -25.69 -23.58
C ALA A 651 -15.16 -25.29 -24.93
N ALA A 652 -16.49 -25.35 -25.06
CA ALA A 652 -17.21 -24.91 -26.24
C ALA A 652 -16.99 -23.43 -26.50
N ARG A 653 -17.05 -22.61 -25.45
CA ARG A 653 -16.81 -21.16 -25.53
C ARG A 653 -15.39 -20.84 -26.01
N ILE A 654 -14.38 -21.52 -25.46
CA ILE A 654 -12.98 -21.37 -25.88
C ILE A 654 -12.83 -21.82 -27.33
N ALA A 655 -13.39 -22.97 -27.71
CA ALA A 655 -13.30 -23.49 -29.07
C ALA A 655 -13.98 -22.58 -30.11
N ALA A 656 -15.20 -22.09 -29.84
CA ALA A 656 -15.92 -21.16 -30.69
C ALA A 656 -15.18 -19.82 -30.86
N CYS A 657 -14.55 -19.33 -29.79
CA CYS A 657 -13.72 -18.13 -29.85
C CYS A 657 -12.48 -18.34 -30.74
N LEU A 658 -11.72 -19.41 -30.50
CA LEU A 658 -10.48 -19.69 -31.25
C LEU A 658 -10.74 -19.95 -32.74
N SER A 659 -11.88 -20.56 -33.08
CA SER A 659 -12.27 -20.79 -34.48
C SER A 659 -12.83 -19.53 -35.17
N GLY A 660 -13.30 -18.53 -34.40
CA GLY A 660 -14.00 -17.36 -34.93
C GLY A 660 -15.47 -17.62 -35.28
N ALA A 661 -16.04 -18.71 -34.76
CA ALA A 661 -17.43 -19.11 -35.00
C ALA A 661 -18.47 -18.26 -34.24
N THR A 662 -18.06 -17.18 -33.58
CA THR A 662 -18.89 -16.41 -32.61
C THR A 662 -20.11 -15.70 -33.22
N SER A 663 -20.27 -15.70 -34.55
CA SER A 663 -21.39 -15.06 -35.24
C SER A 663 -22.48 -16.03 -35.75
N ALA A 664 -22.36 -17.34 -35.53
CA ALA A 664 -23.18 -18.34 -36.21
C ALA A 664 -24.09 -19.14 -35.26
N ALA A 665 -25.01 -18.49 -34.52
CA ALA A 665 -26.25 -19.11 -34.03
C ALA A 665 -27.15 -18.06 -33.35
N ARG A 666 -28.21 -17.62 -34.05
CA ARG A 666 -29.38 -16.96 -33.44
C ARG A 666 -30.65 -17.78 -33.74
N GLY A 667 -30.57 -19.10 -33.50
CA GLY A 667 -31.67 -20.04 -33.68
C GLY A 667 -32.12 -20.65 -32.34
N PRO A 668 -33.27 -21.34 -32.29
CA PRO A 668 -33.66 -22.13 -31.12
C PRO A 668 -32.60 -23.20 -30.81
N SER A 669 -32.33 -23.42 -29.51
CA SER A 669 -31.32 -24.37 -29.04
C SER A 669 -31.58 -25.78 -29.54
N GLY A 670 -30.52 -26.46 -29.98
CA GLY A 670 -30.56 -27.88 -30.32
C GLY A 670 -30.60 -28.80 -29.09
N PHE A 671 -30.39 -28.25 -27.88
CA PHE A 671 -30.18 -28.99 -26.64
C PHE A 671 -31.17 -28.56 -25.54
N PRO A 672 -31.97 -29.47 -24.95
CA PRO A 672 -32.93 -29.13 -23.89
C PRO A 672 -32.31 -28.51 -22.62
N ASP A 673 -31.04 -28.80 -22.35
CA ASP A 673 -30.27 -28.32 -21.19
C ASP A 673 -29.46 -27.05 -21.46
N VAL A 674 -29.57 -26.47 -22.67
CA VAL A 674 -28.93 -25.19 -23.02
C VAL A 674 -30.00 -24.22 -23.56
N PRO A 675 -30.91 -23.71 -22.72
CA PRO A 675 -31.92 -22.76 -23.17
C PRO A 675 -31.29 -21.47 -23.70
N ALA A 676 -32.03 -20.69 -24.51
CA ALA A 676 -31.53 -19.43 -25.08
C ALA A 676 -31.10 -18.38 -24.02
N SER A 677 -31.60 -18.50 -22.79
CA SER A 677 -31.21 -17.68 -21.64
C SER A 677 -29.88 -18.11 -20.99
N HIS A 678 -29.31 -19.25 -21.37
CA HIS A 678 -28.08 -19.75 -20.79
C HIS A 678 -26.88 -18.87 -21.20
N PRO A 679 -25.99 -18.45 -20.29
CA PRO A 679 -24.88 -17.52 -20.59
C PRO A 679 -23.95 -17.99 -21.71
N LEU A 680 -23.79 -19.30 -21.86
CA LEU A 680 -22.94 -19.92 -22.86
C LEU A 680 -23.68 -20.38 -24.12
N HIS A 681 -24.98 -20.12 -24.24
CA HIS A 681 -25.82 -20.62 -25.34
C HIS A 681 -25.20 -20.35 -26.73
N VAL A 682 -24.90 -19.08 -27.02
CA VAL A 682 -24.33 -18.68 -28.32
C VAL A 682 -23.01 -19.39 -28.61
N ALA A 683 -22.18 -19.58 -27.58
CA ALA A 683 -20.85 -20.15 -27.73
C ALA A 683 -20.90 -21.68 -27.91
N ILE A 684 -21.81 -22.35 -27.20
CA ILE A 684 -22.08 -23.78 -27.33
C ILE A 684 -22.61 -24.09 -28.73
N GLU A 685 -23.64 -23.37 -29.16
CA GLU A 685 -24.24 -23.55 -30.49
C GLU A 685 -23.23 -23.27 -31.60
N ALA A 686 -22.42 -22.22 -31.46
CA ALA A 686 -21.35 -21.91 -32.42
C ALA A 686 -20.29 -23.03 -32.50
N ALA A 687 -19.88 -23.61 -31.37
CA ALA A 687 -18.91 -24.70 -31.34
C ALA A 687 -19.46 -25.97 -32.00
N VAL A 688 -20.72 -26.31 -31.73
CA VAL A 688 -21.40 -27.48 -32.29
C VAL A 688 -21.67 -27.31 -33.78
N ALA A 689 -22.22 -26.16 -34.19
CA ALA A 689 -22.48 -25.86 -35.61
C ALA A 689 -21.20 -25.86 -36.45
N SER A 690 -20.06 -25.50 -35.84
CA SER A 690 -18.75 -25.54 -36.49
C SER A 690 -18.11 -26.93 -36.49
N GLY A 691 -18.77 -27.95 -35.93
CA GLY A 691 -18.26 -29.31 -35.80
C GLY A 691 -17.08 -29.46 -34.81
N LEU A 692 -16.83 -28.46 -33.97
CA LEU A 692 -15.72 -28.50 -33.01
C LEU A 692 -16.04 -29.37 -31.81
N MET A 693 -17.31 -29.39 -31.39
CA MET A 693 -17.82 -30.21 -30.29
C MET A 693 -19.11 -30.91 -30.69
N ASP A 694 -19.37 -32.04 -30.05
CA ASP A 694 -20.58 -32.85 -30.26
C ASP A 694 -21.44 -32.87 -28.98
N GLY A 695 -22.75 -33.06 -29.15
CA GLY A 695 -23.68 -33.31 -28.05
C GLY A 695 -23.48 -34.68 -27.40
N LEU A 696 -24.02 -34.84 -26.19
CA LEU A 696 -24.03 -36.08 -25.44
C LEU A 696 -25.21 -36.99 -25.84
N PRO A 697 -25.12 -38.31 -25.58
CA PRO A 697 -26.25 -39.22 -25.72
C PRO A 697 -27.51 -38.70 -24.99
N GLY A 698 -28.68 -38.91 -25.61
CA GLY A 698 -29.95 -38.39 -25.08
C GLY A 698 -30.29 -36.96 -25.51
N GLY A 699 -29.52 -36.37 -26.44
CA GLY A 699 -29.84 -35.08 -27.07
C GLY A 699 -29.55 -33.86 -26.20
N ARG A 700 -28.69 -34.00 -25.18
CA ARG A 700 -28.26 -32.92 -24.28
C ARG A 700 -26.82 -32.50 -24.56
N PHE A 701 -26.38 -31.34 -24.08
CA PHE A 701 -24.98 -30.90 -24.21
C PHE A 701 -24.14 -31.16 -22.97
N GLY A 702 -24.72 -31.05 -21.77
CA GLY A 702 -24.02 -31.10 -20.49
C GLY A 702 -23.15 -29.87 -20.23
N PRO A 703 -23.69 -28.63 -20.28
CA PRO A 703 -22.89 -27.40 -20.21
C PRO A 703 -22.08 -27.27 -18.91
N ASP A 704 -22.58 -27.81 -17.79
CA ASP A 704 -21.94 -27.75 -16.47
C ASP A 704 -21.18 -29.06 -16.12
N GLU A 705 -21.23 -30.07 -16.99
CA GLU A 705 -20.50 -31.33 -16.79
C GLU A 705 -19.00 -31.14 -17.07
N PRO A 706 -18.08 -31.82 -16.36
CA PRO A 706 -16.65 -31.70 -16.61
C PRO A 706 -16.27 -32.21 -18.00
N LEU A 707 -15.32 -31.53 -18.67
CA LEU A 707 -14.76 -32.04 -19.92
C LEU A 707 -13.69 -33.10 -19.64
N SER A 708 -13.84 -34.29 -20.22
CA SER A 708 -12.82 -35.34 -20.13
C SER A 708 -11.56 -34.99 -20.93
N ARG A 709 -10.42 -35.58 -20.55
CA ARG A 709 -9.15 -35.44 -21.28
C ARG A 709 -9.23 -35.99 -22.70
N GLU A 710 -9.97 -37.08 -22.91
CA GLU A 710 -10.22 -37.64 -24.24
C GLU A 710 -10.92 -36.60 -25.13
N GLU A 711 -12.00 -35.99 -24.63
CA GLU A 711 -12.76 -34.99 -25.39
C GLU A 711 -11.96 -33.71 -25.62
N ALA A 712 -11.19 -33.25 -24.63
CA ALA A 712 -10.25 -32.14 -24.82
C ALA A 712 -9.27 -32.38 -25.97
N ALA A 713 -8.72 -33.60 -26.08
CA ALA A 713 -7.81 -33.94 -27.18
C ALA A 713 -8.52 -33.88 -28.54
N VAL A 714 -9.76 -34.36 -28.63
CA VAL A 714 -10.58 -34.28 -29.85
C VAL A 714 -10.81 -32.82 -30.27
N VAL A 715 -11.28 -31.97 -29.33
CA VAL A 715 -11.58 -30.57 -29.61
C VAL A 715 -10.33 -29.79 -30.00
N ALA A 716 -9.22 -29.98 -29.27
CA ALA A 716 -7.93 -29.37 -29.59
C ALA A 716 -7.43 -29.78 -30.97
N GLY A 717 -7.57 -31.07 -31.33
CA GLY A 717 -7.24 -31.58 -32.65
C GLY A 717 -8.08 -30.95 -33.77
N ARG A 718 -9.40 -30.87 -33.59
CA ARG A 718 -10.33 -30.23 -34.54
C ARG A 718 -10.05 -28.74 -34.74
N LEU A 719 -9.69 -28.01 -33.67
CA LEU A 719 -9.31 -26.60 -33.76
C LEU A 719 -8.05 -26.37 -34.61
N ARG A 720 -7.15 -27.34 -34.62
CA ARG A 720 -5.85 -27.25 -35.31
C ARG A 720 -5.92 -27.77 -36.74
N LEU A 721 -6.57 -28.89 -36.97
CA LEU A 721 -6.60 -29.58 -38.26
C LEU A 721 -7.91 -29.42 -39.06
N GLY A 722 -8.91 -28.73 -38.48
CA GLY A 722 -10.23 -28.53 -39.07
C GLY A 722 -11.26 -29.49 -38.50
N ALA A 723 -12.49 -29.00 -38.31
CA ALA A 723 -13.58 -29.71 -37.64
C ALA A 723 -14.03 -31.01 -38.33
N HIS A 724 -13.77 -31.15 -39.63
CA HIS A 724 -14.13 -32.35 -40.41
C HIS A 724 -12.98 -33.34 -40.57
N ASN A 725 -11.79 -33.04 -40.05
CA ASN A 725 -10.68 -33.98 -40.06
C ASN A 725 -10.97 -35.11 -39.05
N ARG A 726 -10.59 -36.35 -39.37
CA ARG A 726 -10.81 -37.53 -38.50
C ARG A 726 -9.51 -38.08 -37.90
N GLY A 727 -8.38 -37.43 -38.17
CA GLY A 727 -7.05 -37.92 -37.78
C GLY A 727 -6.62 -39.16 -38.58
N GLU A 728 -5.36 -39.56 -38.41
CA GLU A 728 -4.89 -40.89 -38.85
C GLU A 728 -5.40 -41.97 -37.89
N PRO A 729 -5.63 -43.22 -38.34
CA PRO A 729 -6.06 -44.30 -37.47
C PRO A 729 -5.10 -44.51 -36.29
N ALA A 730 -5.63 -44.63 -35.07
CA ALA A 730 -4.84 -44.84 -33.87
C ALA A 730 -4.13 -46.19 -33.89
N THR A 731 -2.88 -46.21 -33.44
CA THR A 731 -2.09 -47.44 -33.27
C THR A 731 -2.47 -48.20 -32.00
N GLY A 732 -2.94 -47.50 -30.97
CA GLY A 732 -3.20 -48.02 -29.63
C GLY A 732 -1.91 -48.32 -28.84
N ALA A 733 -0.76 -47.84 -29.29
CA ALA A 733 0.55 -48.21 -28.73
C ALA A 733 1.20 -47.10 -27.89
N VAL A 734 0.69 -45.87 -27.95
CA VAL A 734 1.30 -44.70 -27.31
C VAL A 734 1.08 -44.68 -25.79
N PHE A 735 -0.15 -44.99 -25.34
CA PHE A 735 -0.51 -45.04 -23.92
C PHE A 735 -1.17 -46.37 -23.58
N ARG A 736 -0.84 -46.94 -22.42
CA ARG A 736 -1.32 -48.27 -22.01
C ARG A 736 -2.82 -48.33 -21.72
N ASP A 737 -3.41 -47.18 -21.42
CA ASP A 737 -4.83 -47.01 -21.06
C ASP A 737 -5.69 -46.43 -22.19
N VAL A 738 -5.12 -46.25 -23.39
CA VAL A 738 -5.84 -45.76 -24.58
C VAL A 738 -5.84 -46.86 -25.64
N GLY A 739 -6.92 -47.64 -25.67
CA GLY A 739 -7.13 -48.64 -26.73
C GLY A 739 -7.43 -47.98 -28.08
N ARG A 740 -7.00 -48.64 -29.17
CA ARG A 740 -7.18 -48.16 -30.56
C ARG A 740 -8.64 -47.85 -30.96
N ASP A 741 -9.60 -48.50 -30.29
CA ASP A 741 -11.02 -48.41 -30.62
C ASP A 741 -11.73 -47.26 -29.85
N ARG A 742 -11.02 -46.52 -28.98
CA ARG A 742 -11.61 -45.35 -28.30
C ARG A 742 -11.87 -44.21 -29.30
N PRO A 743 -13.00 -43.50 -29.21
CA PRO A 743 -13.35 -42.41 -30.14
C PRO A 743 -12.27 -41.33 -30.28
N GLY A 744 -11.57 -40.99 -29.19
CA GLY A 744 -10.51 -39.98 -29.16
C GLY A 744 -9.10 -40.52 -29.37
N ALA A 745 -8.90 -41.84 -29.56
CA ALA A 745 -7.56 -42.45 -29.60
C ALA A 745 -6.65 -41.81 -30.65
N ALA A 746 -7.16 -41.57 -31.86
CA ALA A 746 -6.39 -40.95 -32.95
C ALA A 746 -5.88 -39.54 -32.59
N TRP A 747 -6.73 -38.76 -31.90
CA TRP A 747 -6.41 -37.41 -31.48
C TRP A 747 -5.43 -37.36 -30.33
N ILE A 748 -5.54 -38.30 -29.39
CA ILE A 748 -4.61 -38.44 -28.26
C ILE A 748 -3.20 -38.76 -28.77
N GLU A 749 -3.06 -39.73 -29.69
CA GLU A 749 -1.76 -40.10 -30.25
C GLU A 749 -1.13 -38.98 -31.07
N LEU A 750 -1.94 -38.28 -31.86
CA LEU A 750 -1.50 -37.11 -32.61
C LEU A 750 -1.00 -36.00 -31.67
N LEU A 751 -1.75 -35.72 -30.61
CA LEU A 751 -1.41 -34.67 -29.65
C LEU A 751 -0.09 -34.99 -28.94
N GLU A 752 0.12 -36.23 -28.52
CA GLU A 752 1.38 -36.67 -27.92
C GLU A 752 2.54 -36.58 -28.93
N LYS A 753 2.34 -37.01 -30.18
CA LYS A 753 3.36 -36.93 -31.24
C LYS A 753 3.85 -35.51 -31.48
N GLU A 754 2.96 -34.52 -31.40
CA GLU A 754 3.29 -33.13 -31.69
C GLU A 754 3.83 -32.35 -30.50
N ARG A 755 3.38 -32.66 -29.27
CA ARG A 755 3.71 -31.88 -28.08
C ARG A 755 4.68 -32.59 -27.14
N GLY A 756 4.55 -33.90 -27.01
CA GLY A 756 5.21 -34.70 -25.98
C GLY A 756 4.70 -34.39 -24.57
N GLY A 757 4.70 -35.40 -23.70
CA GLY A 757 4.42 -35.19 -22.26
C GLY A 757 2.97 -34.86 -21.93
N THR A 758 2.02 -35.32 -22.76
CA THR A 758 0.59 -35.09 -22.54
C THR A 758 -0.04 -36.06 -21.54
N GLY A 759 0.69 -37.10 -21.14
CA GLY A 759 0.23 -38.13 -20.19
C GLY A 759 -0.01 -37.61 -18.77
N CYS A 760 -0.95 -38.23 -18.07
CA CYS A 760 -1.25 -37.95 -16.65
C CYS A 760 -0.24 -38.61 -15.70
N ALA A 761 0.38 -39.72 -16.14
CA ALA A 761 1.34 -40.51 -15.39
C ALA A 761 2.23 -41.29 -16.39
N ALA A 762 3.30 -41.90 -15.90
CA ALA A 762 4.21 -42.67 -16.76
C ALA A 762 3.46 -43.74 -17.58
N GLY A 763 3.44 -43.56 -18.90
CA GLY A 763 2.80 -44.47 -19.86
C GLY A 763 1.25 -44.47 -19.85
N ARG A 764 0.60 -43.48 -19.22
CA ARG A 764 -0.86 -43.35 -19.16
C ARG A 764 -1.35 -41.97 -19.58
N PHE A 765 -2.48 -41.92 -20.28
CA PHE A 765 -3.15 -40.69 -20.68
C PHE A 765 -4.27 -40.28 -19.73
N CYS A 766 -4.93 -41.22 -19.05
CA CYS A 766 -6.14 -41.01 -18.25
C CYS A 766 -7.28 -40.36 -19.07
N PRO A 767 -7.87 -41.06 -20.05
CA PRO A 767 -8.84 -40.47 -20.99
C PRO A 767 -10.12 -39.96 -20.31
N ASP A 768 -10.57 -40.65 -19.26
CA ASP A 768 -11.84 -40.36 -18.58
C ASP A 768 -11.71 -39.31 -17.45
N ASP A 769 -10.48 -38.92 -17.10
CA ASP A 769 -10.23 -37.90 -16.07
C ASP A 769 -10.57 -36.49 -16.59
N PRO A 770 -10.99 -35.55 -15.73
CA PRO A 770 -11.25 -34.17 -16.11
C PRO A 770 -9.97 -33.44 -16.53
N VAL A 771 -10.10 -32.52 -17.47
CA VAL A 771 -8.99 -31.67 -17.96
C VAL A 771 -9.02 -30.28 -17.32
N SER A 772 -7.86 -29.67 -17.08
CA SER A 772 -7.79 -28.29 -16.58
C SER A 772 -7.92 -27.26 -17.72
N PRO A 773 -8.39 -26.03 -17.45
CA PRO A 773 -8.47 -24.98 -18.48
C PRO A 773 -7.11 -24.64 -19.09
N ALA A 774 -6.05 -24.64 -18.27
CA ALA A 774 -4.68 -24.38 -18.72
C ALA A 774 -4.18 -25.47 -19.68
N THR A 775 -4.41 -26.75 -19.34
CA THR A 775 -4.09 -27.89 -20.19
C THR A 775 -4.85 -27.80 -21.52
N PHE A 776 -6.16 -27.52 -21.47
CA PHE A 776 -6.98 -27.43 -22.67
C PHE A 776 -6.54 -26.31 -23.61
N ARG A 777 -6.25 -25.12 -23.08
CA ARG A 777 -5.72 -23.98 -23.85
C ARG A 777 -4.35 -24.30 -24.45
N ASP A 778 -3.47 -24.92 -23.67
CA ASP A 778 -2.17 -25.34 -24.17
C ASP A 778 -2.36 -26.24 -25.40
N TRP A 779 -3.13 -27.33 -25.26
CA TRP A 779 -3.39 -28.27 -26.35
C TRP A 779 -4.01 -27.62 -27.60
N SER A 780 -4.87 -26.62 -27.40
CA SER A 780 -5.59 -25.91 -28.45
C SER A 780 -4.78 -24.81 -29.17
N ALA A 781 -3.63 -24.39 -28.63
CA ALA A 781 -2.81 -23.36 -29.25
C ALA A 781 -2.20 -23.86 -30.58
N ARG A 782 -2.29 -23.03 -31.64
CA ARG A 782 -1.58 -23.26 -32.92
C ARG A 782 -0.12 -22.84 -32.74
N ARG A 783 0.82 -23.71 -33.14
CA ARG A 783 2.24 -23.33 -33.30
C ARG A 783 2.47 -22.71 -34.66
#